data_AF-A0A2M8LAY1-F1
#
_entry.id   AF-A0A2M8LAY1-F1
#
_cell.length_a   1.000
_cell.length_b   1.000
_cell.length_c   1.000
_cell.angle_alpha   90.00
_cell.angle_beta   90.00
_cell.angle_gamma   90.00
#
_symmetry.space_group_name_H-M   'P 1'
#
loop_
_entity.id
_entity.type
_entity.pdbx_description
1 polymer ?
#
loop_
_entity_poly.entity_id
_entity_poly.type
_entity_poly.pdbx_seq_one_letter_code
_entity_poly.pdbx_strand_id
1 'polypeptide(L)'
;MKFDFSKITVPLVLVGFFLTGASALAFDDLTTHPAITDEIVDFYNIFSEDKLSAEEKEWIISGVVSEDTPPRWVNHFYDPIHKTGWTGENTGRVPAWLMRYLAENFLSFTAPVPAPDWLHNQELQAEYHNYLGNRTWEKALYEYANGNKKEAYVTLGHTLHLMEDMAVPDHTRDDPHAHEARTITGDYGSPLEEYAKDFTRENFKVADELAVKGMTPIQRGEVDNYFYALANYSNGYFFSKDTINDPKYANPKIIREDEIFGYGIDKNGEEFKLVKIVNLKKDKFNVDKIYTLLEEEKERFLMKNYFSRLSREAIINGAGLIELFHQEAEAIIAGQKPVPEIFVKENGVIKEIVTLNGYIGGVSAVGEGAKAFAFAKDSYSSVKENISAGASKIASVASSLTGKITDIFSLEASHSPEGGDGLAAAMEAATSLSRLNLDNEVGEVVDLAVFDTVVSETAESSSNLSFSASITQIQASLEDIKKQTMALMEEDKKKKNSESEKNQTALNLVKSESTDETDTVRRADSSASRSLGDFDKSEADNQPRIIFLGLPYSGFGGGAAPKVSLVSESEQGEDQEEEDEQETVSLSAPILSVSQCDYSLATDGCLLATTTVNFSWTAVSGADHYAISKNGEYATTIDLSFTANISDFSDYNFSISAISNATTSATSTQTVSIATIPLAINEVAWMGTQASTFDEWLEIKNNTDFIIDLSQWVLESQDGAPYIQLSGTIGPKEYLVLERRENTIVTSEASVLTYGNGSSEWAMHNNGNGGGEEILLSYASTTLDKTPAISGGDWTAGENTSSTTRKTMERVSSKESGSDTSNWATWGTNIEFIKSGQDAEGNSISGTPGQCNSVSFNNLNNGQSIYQDSTLEEGGCYYVSQNVQVSATSTLAIEPGVQVSLYLDDLEINGILNANGEENNPIVFDSFSGTPTANKIKISGNNGTSTLDNVVVSNTGGVKLNNGADLEITDSEFISNNAGIELNNNSAAIIENTTFASTTNEAIAAYGGSSVSLASSTITNTIDADAVSVYSSTLSMSSTTIDTVLDGDGMGAYNSTIVIASSTITNVLKGDGIGSYGSVITIATSTISDISDGDGIGLYSNSSATLSDVIIENVSDDGVVVAGGSEISGNATIEGEETEY
;
A
#
# COMPACT_ATOMS: atom_id res chain seq x y z
N MET A 1 -18.49 -38.42 28.65
CA MET A 1 -18.64 -38.77 27.22
C MET A 1 -17.25 -38.75 26.62
N LYS A 2 -16.79 -39.86 26.01
CA LYS A 2 -15.53 -39.88 25.27
C LYS A 2 -15.77 -39.16 23.95
N PHE A 3 -15.05 -38.07 23.69
CA PHE A 3 -15.08 -37.39 22.40
C PHE A 3 -14.26 -38.20 21.40
N ASP A 4 -14.88 -38.50 20.26
CA ASP A 4 -14.31 -39.25 19.15
C ASP A 4 -13.79 -38.23 18.13
N PHE A 5 -12.47 -38.06 18.08
CA PHE A 5 -11.79 -37.06 17.23
C PHE A 5 -11.84 -37.40 15.73
N SER A 6 -12.27 -38.62 15.35
CA SER A 6 -12.41 -39.03 13.94
C SER A 6 -13.55 -38.34 13.17
N LYS A 7 -14.32 -37.47 13.83
CA LYS A 7 -15.45 -36.72 13.25
C LYS A 7 -15.19 -35.21 13.10
N ILE A 8 -13.99 -34.72 13.42
CA ILE A 8 -13.65 -33.29 13.40
C ILE A 8 -12.92 -32.86 12.11
N THR A 9 -12.33 -33.80 11.38
CA THR A 9 -11.68 -33.52 10.09
C THR A 9 -12.64 -33.10 8.99
N VAL A 10 -13.88 -33.60 8.98
CA VAL A 10 -14.89 -33.21 7.98
C VAL A 10 -15.41 -31.77 8.19
N PRO A 11 -15.68 -31.29 9.43
CA PRO A 11 -16.01 -29.89 9.69
C PRO A 11 -14.91 -28.89 9.30
N LEU A 12 -13.63 -29.17 9.59
CA LEU A 12 -12.52 -28.23 9.34
C LEU A 12 -12.24 -28.03 7.85
N VAL A 13 -12.31 -29.10 7.06
CA VAL A 13 -12.22 -29.01 5.59
C VAL A 13 -13.42 -28.24 5.03
N LEU A 14 -14.63 -28.41 5.59
CA LEU A 14 -15.79 -27.61 5.17
C LEU A 14 -15.66 -26.12 5.58
N VAL A 15 -15.12 -25.78 6.75
CA VAL A 15 -14.92 -24.39 7.20
C VAL A 15 -13.92 -23.65 6.31
N GLY A 16 -12.79 -24.29 5.96
CA GLY A 16 -11.81 -23.69 5.05
C GLY A 16 -12.39 -23.38 3.66
N PHE A 17 -13.24 -24.27 3.12
CA PHE A 17 -13.88 -24.06 1.82
C PHE A 17 -15.08 -23.08 1.85
N PHE A 18 -15.78 -22.95 2.99
CA PHE A 18 -16.87 -21.96 3.14
C PHE A 18 -16.35 -20.54 3.34
N LEU A 19 -15.14 -20.37 3.90
CA LEU A 19 -14.49 -19.07 4.07
C LEU A 19 -13.90 -18.50 2.77
N THR A 20 -13.67 -19.33 1.75
CA THR A 20 -12.99 -18.94 0.51
C THR A 20 -13.84 -18.99 -0.76
N GLY A 21 -15.17 -19.15 -0.68
CA GLY A 21 -15.95 -19.18 -1.93
C GLY A 21 -17.39 -19.71 -1.94
N ALA A 22 -17.93 -20.27 -0.86
CA ALA A 22 -19.31 -20.75 -0.90
C ALA A 22 -20.32 -19.60 -0.69
N SER A 23 -20.42 -18.73 -1.69
CA SER A 23 -21.41 -17.68 -1.72
C SER A 23 -22.73 -18.25 -2.27
N ALA A 24 -23.79 -18.18 -1.46
CA ALA A 24 -25.16 -18.22 -1.98
C ALA A 24 -25.51 -16.79 -2.40
N LEU A 25 -24.87 -16.33 -3.48
CA LEU A 25 -25.15 -15.03 -4.09
C LEU A 25 -26.54 -15.10 -4.71
N ALA A 26 -27.23 -13.96 -4.78
CA ALA A 26 -28.42 -13.86 -5.61
C ALA A 26 -27.99 -13.41 -7.01
N PHE A 27 -28.36 -12.21 -7.44
CA PHE A 27 -27.73 -11.62 -8.61
C PHE A 27 -26.22 -11.45 -8.35
N ASP A 28 -25.42 -11.45 -9.40
CA ASP A 28 -23.97 -11.35 -9.26
C ASP A 28 -23.57 -9.92 -8.88
N ASP A 29 -22.76 -9.80 -7.83
CA ASP A 29 -22.34 -8.57 -7.16
C ASP A 29 -21.55 -7.63 -8.07
N LEU A 30 -20.81 -8.17 -9.05
CA LEU A 30 -19.98 -7.39 -9.97
C LEU A 30 -20.66 -7.11 -11.31
N THR A 31 -21.71 -7.86 -11.66
CA THR A 31 -22.40 -7.73 -12.95
C THR A 31 -23.86 -7.32 -12.81
N THR A 32 -24.70 -8.15 -12.19
CA THR A 32 -26.16 -8.08 -12.31
C THR A 32 -26.79 -7.13 -11.29
N HIS A 33 -26.37 -7.16 -10.03
CA HIS A 33 -26.84 -6.23 -9.00
C HIS A 33 -26.53 -4.77 -9.41
N PRO A 34 -25.29 -4.42 -9.80
CA PRO A 34 -24.97 -3.10 -10.35
C PRO A 34 -25.81 -2.73 -11.58
N ALA A 35 -26.10 -3.70 -12.46
CA ALA A 35 -26.90 -3.46 -13.65
C ALA A 35 -28.36 -3.14 -13.34
N ILE A 36 -29.00 -3.86 -12.42
CA ILE A 36 -30.39 -3.61 -12.00
C ILE A 36 -30.46 -2.27 -11.25
N THR A 37 -29.51 -1.99 -10.37
CA THR A 37 -29.45 -0.71 -9.65
C THR A 37 -29.23 0.49 -10.58
N ASP A 38 -28.37 0.35 -11.60
CA ASP A 38 -28.18 1.39 -12.62
C ASP A 38 -29.50 1.75 -13.31
N GLU A 39 -30.31 0.74 -13.63
CA GLU A 39 -31.65 0.90 -14.21
C GLU A 39 -32.71 1.36 -13.19
N ILE A 40 -32.60 1.02 -11.90
CA ILE A 40 -33.43 1.56 -10.82
C ILE A 40 -33.27 3.07 -10.75
N VAL A 41 -32.02 3.56 -10.71
CA VAL A 41 -31.73 4.99 -10.60
C VAL A 41 -32.14 5.72 -11.88
N ASP A 42 -31.88 5.14 -13.07
CA ASP A 42 -32.35 5.71 -14.33
C ASP A 42 -33.87 5.79 -14.38
N PHE A 43 -34.56 4.73 -13.96
CA PHE A 43 -36.02 4.72 -13.90
C PHE A 43 -36.57 5.73 -12.89
N TYR A 44 -35.96 5.86 -11.70
CA TYR A 44 -36.28 6.90 -10.73
C TYR A 44 -36.13 8.30 -11.33
N ASN A 45 -35.02 8.58 -11.99
CA ASN A 45 -34.69 9.87 -12.60
C ASN A 45 -35.61 10.27 -13.77
N ILE A 46 -36.35 9.33 -14.35
CA ILE A 46 -37.39 9.63 -15.35
C ILE A 46 -38.60 10.31 -14.70
N PHE A 47 -38.96 9.92 -13.47
CA PHE A 47 -40.19 10.36 -12.79
C PHE A 47 -39.96 11.36 -11.65
N SER A 48 -38.76 11.42 -11.09
CA SER A 48 -38.43 12.35 -10.02
C SER A 48 -38.17 13.77 -10.52
N GLU A 49 -38.66 14.76 -9.78
CA GLU A 49 -38.26 16.16 -9.94
C GLU A 49 -36.84 16.37 -9.38
N ASP A 50 -36.51 15.74 -8.25
CA ASP A 50 -35.18 15.69 -7.64
C ASP A 50 -34.39 14.49 -8.16
N LYS A 51 -33.70 14.69 -9.27
CA LYS A 51 -32.92 13.62 -9.92
C LYS A 51 -31.62 13.36 -9.18
N LEU A 52 -31.29 12.09 -9.01
CA LEU A 52 -29.97 11.64 -8.59
C LEU A 52 -28.94 11.91 -9.70
N SER A 53 -27.81 12.50 -9.32
CA SER A 53 -26.67 12.74 -10.19
C SER A 53 -25.97 11.43 -10.59
N ALA A 54 -25.09 11.50 -11.60
CA ALA A 54 -24.26 10.37 -11.97
C ALA A 54 -23.34 9.93 -10.81
N GLU A 55 -22.85 10.88 -10.02
CA GLU A 55 -22.00 10.59 -8.86
C GLU A 55 -22.79 9.91 -7.72
N GLU A 56 -23.99 10.42 -7.39
CA GLU A 56 -24.87 9.79 -6.39
C GLU A 56 -25.28 8.38 -6.83
N LYS A 57 -25.48 8.16 -8.13
CA LYS A 57 -25.70 6.82 -8.68
C LYS A 57 -24.51 5.88 -8.40
N GLU A 58 -23.27 6.32 -8.66
CA GLU A 58 -22.09 5.49 -8.39
C GLU A 58 -21.92 5.19 -6.89
N TRP A 59 -22.30 6.12 -5.99
CA TRP A 59 -22.31 5.85 -4.56
C TRP A 59 -23.30 4.76 -4.18
N ILE A 60 -24.52 4.81 -4.72
CA ILE A 60 -25.53 3.75 -4.51
C ILE A 60 -25.01 2.41 -5.03
N ILE A 61 -24.44 2.38 -6.23
CA ILE A 61 -23.90 1.15 -6.83
C ILE A 61 -22.73 0.59 -5.99
N SER A 62 -21.86 1.44 -5.46
CA SER A 62 -20.78 1.00 -4.57
C SER A 62 -21.32 0.30 -3.31
N GLY A 63 -22.41 0.79 -2.74
CA GLY A 63 -23.07 0.15 -1.60
C GLY A 63 -23.64 -1.22 -1.96
N VAL A 64 -24.32 -1.31 -3.10
CA VAL A 64 -24.88 -2.55 -3.63
C VAL A 64 -23.80 -3.62 -3.79
N VAL A 65 -22.69 -3.31 -4.47
CA VAL A 65 -21.57 -4.26 -4.67
C VAL A 65 -21.03 -4.79 -3.33
N SER A 66 -20.97 -3.94 -2.31
CA SER A 66 -20.31 -4.29 -1.05
C SER A 66 -21.16 -5.12 -0.07
N GLU A 67 -22.48 -5.21 -0.25
CA GLU A 67 -23.36 -5.93 0.70
C GLU A 67 -23.13 -7.45 0.70
N ASP A 68 -22.68 -8.04 -0.41
CA ASP A 68 -22.34 -9.48 -0.50
C ASP A 68 -21.00 -9.85 0.17
N THR A 69 -20.29 -8.89 0.78
CA THR A 69 -19.05 -9.15 1.52
C THR A 69 -19.28 -10.25 2.58
N PRO A 70 -18.57 -11.40 2.52
CA PRO A 70 -18.71 -12.44 3.53
C PRO A 70 -18.41 -11.90 4.94
N PRO A 71 -19.18 -12.26 5.97
CA PRO A 71 -20.24 -13.27 6.00
C PRO A 71 -21.68 -12.70 5.88
N ARG A 72 -21.88 -11.47 5.37
CA ARG A 72 -23.17 -10.76 5.41
C ARG A 72 -24.32 -11.48 4.69
N TRP A 73 -24.00 -12.18 3.60
CA TRP A 73 -24.91 -12.94 2.73
C TRP A 73 -25.81 -13.96 3.45
N VAL A 74 -25.44 -14.44 4.64
CA VAL A 74 -26.30 -15.36 5.42
C VAL A 74 -27.65 -14.72 5.81
N ASN A 75 -27.73 -13.39 5.77
CA ASN A 75 -28.92 -12.62 6.11
C ASN A 75 -29.75 -12.18 4.88
N HIS A 76 -29.39 -12.61 3.67
CA HIS A 76 -30.01 -12.14 2.40
C HIS A 76 -31.29 -12.89 2.03
N PHE A 77 -31.77 -13.78 2.91
CA PHE A 77 -32.91 -14.66 2.65
C PHE A 77 -34.15 -14.19 3.40
N TYR A 78 -35.32 -14.34 2.78
CA TYR A 78 -36.60 -14.17 3.45
C TYR A 78 -37.72 -14.96 2.76
N ASP A 79 -38.19 -16.01 3.41
CA ASP A 79 -39.39 -16.76 3.04
C ASP A 79 -40.65 -16.03 3.55
N PRO A 80 -41.48 -15.44 2.67
CA PRO A 80 -42.65 -14.68 3.08
C PRO A 80 -43.82 -15.55 3.59
N ILE A 81 -43.79 -16.86 3.32
CA ILE A 81 -44.83 -17.81 3.76
C ILE A 81 -44.57 -18.21 5.21
N HIS A 82 -43.31 -18.49 5.56
CA HIS A 82 -42.91 -18.94 6.89
C HIS A 82 -42.35 -17.82 7.78
N LYS A 83 -42.05 -16.65 7.19
CA LYS A 83 -41.43 -15.49 7.83
C LYS A 83 -40.08 -15.82 8.46
N THR A 84 -39.26 -16.57 7.73
CA THR A 84 -37.95 -17.05 8.17
C THR A 84 -36.89 -16.63 7.17
N GLY A 85 -35.67 -16.38 7.66
CA GLY A 85 -34.49 -16.24 6.81
C GLY A 85 -33.88 -17.59 6.48
N TRP A 86 -32.59 -17.59 6.18
CA TRP A 86 -31.85 -18.79 5.81
C TRP A 86 -31.87 -19.83 6.93
N THR A 87 -32.30 -21.07 6.64
CA THR A 87 -32.35 -22.15 7.64
C THR A 87 -31.20 -23.15 7.52
N GLY A 88 -30.42 -23.07 6.44
CA GLY A 88 -29.39 -24.05 6.07
C GLY A 88 -29.95 -25.28 5.33
N GLU A 89 -31.27 -25.36 5.11
CA GLU A 89 -31.90 -26.36 4.24
C GLU A 89 -31.41 -26.23 2.78
N ASN A 90 -31.64 -27.26 1.96
CA ASN A 90 -31.34 -27.29 0.52
C ASN A 90 -29.88 -27.06 0.06
N THR A 91 -28.89 -27.08 0.98
CA THR A 91 -27.43 -26.99 0.68
C THR A 91 -26.81 -28.26 0.08
N GLY A 92 -27.55 -29.00 -0.76
CA GLY A 92 -27.12 -30.23 -1.40
C GLY A 92 -26.90 -31.39 -0.42
N ARG A 93 -25.70 -31.99 -0.42
CA ARG A 93 -25.35 -33.16 0.41
C ARG A 93 -25.07 -32.83 1.88
N VAL A 94 -25.02 -31.55 2.26
CA VAL A 94 -24.69 -31.13 3.63
C VAL A 94 -25.97 -31.03 4.47
N PRO A 95 -26.02 -31.64 5.67
CA PRO A 95 -27.19 -31.50 6.55
C PRO A 95 -27.37 -30.06 7.05
N ALA A 96 -28.61 -29.56 7.04
CA ALA A 96 -28.95 -28.20 7.46
C ALA A 96 -28.44 -27.80 8.85
N TRP A 97 -28.52 -28.71 9.82
CA TRP A 97 -28.03 -28.45 11.18
C TRP A 97 -26.51 -28.22 11.23
N LEU A 98 -25.75 -28.86 10.34
CA LEU A 98 -24.30 -28.71 10.26
C LEU A 98 -23.96 -27.37 9.62
N MET A 99 -24.66 -27.00 8.54
CA MET A 99 -24.50 -25.68 7.91
C MET A 99 -24.81 -24.54 8.88
N ARG A 100 -25.91 -24.66 9.64
CA ARG A 100 -26.27 -23.66 10.64
C ARG A 100 -25.23 -23.55 11.75
N TYR A 101 -24.71 -24.69 12.22
CA TYR A 101 -23.66 -24.71 13.24
C TYR A 101 -22.38 -24.03 12.76
N LEU A 102 -21.95 -24.28 11.52
CA LEU A 102 -20.75 -23.66 10.94
C LEU A 102 -20.92 -22.15 10.79
N ALA A 103 -22.06 -21.69 10.27
CA ALA A 103 -22.32 -20.27 10.12
C ALA A 103 -22.31 -19.53 11.48
N GLU A 104 -23.03 -20.07 12.47
CA GLU A 104 -23.18 -19.44 13.79
C GLU A 104 -21.90 -19.43 14.62
N ASN A 105 -21.01 -20.41 14.45
CA ASN A 105 -19.83 -20.57 15.31
C ASN A 105 -18.50 -20.21 14.64
N PHE A 106 -18.47 -20.11 13.30
CA PHE A 106 -17.23 -19.89 12.55
C PHE A 106 -17.30 -18.77 11.50
N LEU A 107 -18.49 -18.41 10.99
CA LEU A 107 -18.61 -17.37 9.94
C LEU A 107 -19.12 -16.04 10.51
N SER A 108 -20.35 -15.99 11.02
CA SER A 108 -21.02 -14.74 11.47
C SER A 108 -20.95 -14.50 12.97
N PHE A 109 -20.47 -15.47 13.77
CA PHE A 109 -20.47 -15.50 15.24
C PHE A 109 -21.84 -15.19 15.91
N THR A 110 -22.91 -15.12 15.11
CA THR A 110 -24.26 -14.69 15.46
C THR A 110 -25.27 -15.43 14.57
N ALA A 111 -26.49 -15.62 15.06
CA ALA A 111 -27.52 -16.33 14.32
C ALA A 111 -28.02 -15.50 13.13
N PRO A 112 -28.02 -16.05 11.89
CA PRO A 112 -28.59 -15.37 10.73
C PRO A 112 -30.05 -14.99 10.95
N VAL A 113 -30.41 -13.78 10.54
CA VAL A 113 -31.75 -13.20 10.62
C VAL A 113 -32.32 -13.02 9.20
N PRO A 114 -33.66 -12.94 9.04
CA PRO A 114 -34.27 -12.66 7.75
C PRO A 114 -33.89 -11.26 7.22
N ALA A 115 -33.84 -11.09 5.89
CA ALA A 115 -33.40 -9.83 5.25
C ALA A 115 -34.13 -8.56 5.75
N PRO A 116 -35.47 -8.55 5.94
CA PRO A 116 -36.15 -7.39 6.55
C PRO A 116 -35.71 -7.10 7.99
N ASP A 117 -35.38 -8.12 8.77
CA ASP A 117 -34.87 -7.91 10.14
C ASP A 117 -33.41 -7.39 10.08
N TRP A 118 -32.59 -7.93 9.17
CA TRP A 118 -31.22 -7.48 8.94
C TRP A 118 -31.13 -6.00 8.55
N LEU A 119 -32.05 -5.55 7.68
CA LEU A 119 -32.19 -4.16 7.22
C LEU A 119 -32.25 -3.13 8.37
N HIS A 120 -32.82 -3.52 9.51
CA HIS A 120 -33.06 -2.65 10.65
C HIS A 120 -32.17 -2.93 11.87
N ASN A 121 -31.43 -4.06 11.88
CA ASN A 121 -30.75 -4.55 13.07
C ASN A 121 -29.37 -3.93 13.28
N GLN A 122 -29.36 -2.68 13.74
CA GLN A 122 -28.14 -1.91 13.98
C GLN A 122 -27.17 -2.57 14.96
N GLU A 123 -27.69 -3.22 16.01
CA GLU A 123 -26.87 -3.93 17.02
C GLU A 123 -26.14 -5.10 16.36
N LEU A 124 -26.86 -5.90 15.58
CA LEU A 124 -26.27 -7.04 14.89
C LEU A 124 -25.30 -6.58 13.80
N GLN A 125 -25.65 -5.59 12.98
CA GLN A 125 -24.73 -5.08 11.96
C GLN A 125 -23.48 -4.44 12.58
N ALA A 126 -23.57 -3.86 13.78
CA ALA A 126 -22.40 -3.34 14.51
C ALA A 126 -21.43 -4.46 14.94
N GLU A 127 -21.90 -5.69 15.17
CA GLU A 127 -21.03 -6.85 15.41
C GLU A 127 -20.16 -7.16 14.17
N TYR A 128 -20.64 -6.85 12.98
CA TYR A 128 -19.96 -7.01 11.69
C TYR A 128 -19.02 -5.83 11.37
N HIS A 129 -18.48 -5.14 12.37
CA HIS A 129 -17.54 -4.01 12.19
C HIS A 129 -16.32 -4.34 11.30
N ASN A 130 -15.80 -5.57 11.32
CA ASN A 130 -14.72 -6.03 10.42
C ASN A 130 -15.23 -6.37 8.99
N TYR A 131 -16.54 -6.29 8.77
CA TYR A 131 -17.26 -6.61 7.54
C TYR A 131 -18.26 -5.48 7.23
N LEU A 132 -17.73 -4.25 7.10
CA LEU A 132 -18.44 -3.00 6.73
C LEU A 132 -19.35 -2.36 7.80
N GLY A 133 -19.61 -3.05 8.92
CA GLY A 133 -20.34 -2.50 10.07
C GLY A 133 -21.81 -2.18 9.80
N ASN A 134 -22.34 -1.17 10.52
CA ASN A 134 -23.75 -0.77 10.49
C ASN A 134 -24.12 -0.08 9.16
N ARG A 135 -24.94 -0.77 8.36
CA ARG A 135 -25.46 -0.33 7.06
C ARG A 135 -27.00 -0.37 7.01
N THR A 136 -27.67 -0.09 8.12
CA THR A 136 -29.14 -0.17 8.18
C THR A 136 -29.85 1.01 7.48
N TRP A 137 -31.15 0.84 7.24
CA TRP A 137 -32.01 1.93 6.74
C TRP A 137 -31.95 3.17 7.63
N GLU A 138 -31.93 2.99 8.95
CA GLU A 138 -31.80 4.07 9.94
C GLU A 138 -30.50 4.84 9.75
N LYS A 139 -29.39 4.14 9.48
CA LYS A 139 -28.09 4.76 9.25
C LYS A 139 -28.10 5.61 7.98
N ALA A 140 -28.69 5.11 6.88
CA ALA A 140 -28.82 5.88 5.65
C ALA A 140 -29.59 7.19 5.88
N LEU A 141 -30.72 7.12 6.59
CA LEU A 141 -31.54 8.28 6.92
C LEU A 141 -30.82 9.28 7.84
N TYR A 142 -30.10 8.77 8.84
CA TYR A 142 -29.29 9.59 9.76
C TYR A 142 -28.21 10.37 9.01
N GLU A 143 -27.46 9.72 8.13
CA GLU A 143 -26.38 10.36 7.38
C GLU A 143 -26.93 11.41 6.41
N TYR A 144 -28.06 11.12 5.75
CA TYR A 144 -28.73 12.08 4.86
C TYR A 144 -29.21 13.32 5.63
N ALA A 145 -29.83 13.11 6.79
CA ALA A 145 -30.32 14.20 7.63
C ALA A 145 -29.19 15.09 8.18
N ASN A 146 -27.99 14.52 8.34
CA ASN A 146 -26.79 15.25 8.77
C ASN A 146 -25.98 15.85 7.61
N GLY A 147 -26.44 15.73 6.36
CA GLY A 147 -25.80 16.31 5.18
C GLY A 147 -24.66 15.47 4.60
N ASN A 148 -24.44 14.25 5.09
CA ASN A 148 -23.46 13.32 4.56
C ASN A 148 -24.08 12.44 3.45
N LYS A 149 -24.37 13.07 2.31
CA LYS A 149 -25.05 12.40 1.18
C LYS A 149 -24.30 11.18 0.66
N LYS A 150 -22.96 11.21 0.61
CA LYS A 150 -22.16 10.08 0.11
C LYS A 150 -22.38 8.83 0.95
N GLU A 151 -22.19 8.93 2.27
CA GLU A 151 -22.39 7.78 3.17
C GLU A 151 -23.86 7.33 3.20
N ALA A 152 -24.79 8.27 3.10
CA ALA A 152 -26.22 7.98 3.03
C ALA A 152 -26.58 7.15 1.79
N TYR A 153 -26.08 7.52 0.62
CA TYR A 153 -26.33 6.83 -0.63
C TYR A 153 -25.57 5.52 -0.76
N VAL A 154 -24.33 5.42 -0.27
CA VAL A 154 -23.64 4.13 -0.12
C VAL A 154 -24.47 3.20 0.76
N THR A 155 -24.94 3.67 1.92
CA THR A 155 -25.77 2.85 2.83
C THR A 155 -27.13 2.48 2.22
N LEU A 156 -27.75 3.37 1.45
CA LEU A 156 -28.96 3.06 0.67
C LEU A 156 -28.71 1.94 -0.35
N GLY A 157 -27.50 1.87 -0.93
CA GLY A 157 -27.08 0.79 -1.81
C GLY A 157 -27.21 -0.60 -1.16
N HIS A 158 -26.76 -0.76 0.09
CA HIS A 158 -26.93 -2.02 0.83
C HIS A 158 -28.42 -2.40 0.99
N THR A 159 -29.31 -1.41 1.18
CA THR A 159 -30.76 -1.66 1.23
C THR A 159 -31.31 -2.14 -0.11
N LEU A 160 -30.86 -1.55 -1.22
CA LEU A 160 -31.30 -1.94 -2.57
C LEU A 160 -30.82 -3.35 -2.92
N HIS A 161 -29.61 -3.73 -2.52
CA HIS A 161 -29.08 -5.09 -2.68
C HIS A 161 -30.03 -6.14 -2.08
N LEU A 162 -30.32 -6.01 -0.78
CA LEU A 162 -31.21 -6.95 -0.08
C LEU A 162 -32.63 -6.96 -0.68
N MET A 163 -33.09 -5.84 -1.23
CA MET A 163 -34.38 -5.75 -1.92
C MET A 163 -34.34 -6.49 -3.27
N GLU A 164 -33.24 -6.39 -4.02
CA GLU A 164 -33.02 -7.11 -5.27
C GLU A 164 -32.96 -8.63 -5.04
N ASP A 165 -32.40 -9.09 -3.92
CA ASP A 165 -32.44 -10.51 -3.50
C ASP A 165 -33.88 -11.03 -3.34
N MET A 166 -34.81 -10.17 -2.90
CA MET A 166 -36.23 -10.55 -2.81
C MET A 166 -36.87 -10.75 -4.19
N ALA A 167 -36.21 -10.34 -5.27
CA ALA A 167 -36.58 -10.64 -6.65
C ALA A 167 -35.97 -11.96 -7.16
N VAL A 168 -35.35 -12.76 -6.28
CA VAL A 168 -34.79 -14.07 -6.64
C VAL A 168 -35.58 -15.19 -5.94
N PRO A 169 -36.14 -16.17 -6.67
CA PRO A 169 -36.99 -17.21 -6.07
C PRO A 169 -36.22 -18.03 -5.03
N ASP A 170 -34.94 -18.28 -5.27
CA ASP A 170 -34.05 -19.05 -4.42
C ASP A 170 -33.89 -18.40 -3.03
N HIS A 171 -33.72 -17.07 -2.98
CA HIS A 171 -33.62 -16.25 -1.76
C HIS A 171 -34.94 -16.11 -1.00
N THR A 172 -36.07 -16.36 -1.67
CA THR A 172 -37.41 -16.25 -1.08
C THR A 172 -38.06 -17.59 -0.78
N ARG A 173 -37.38 -18.69 -1.10
CA ARG A 173 -37.82 -20.07 -0.90
C ARG A 173 -36.85 -20.90 -0.07
N ASP A 174 -35.90 -20.22 0.59
CA ASP A 174 -34.90 -20.86 1.46
C ASP A 174 -34.18 -21.98 0.69
N ASP A 175 -33.75 -21.66 -0.53
CA ASP A 175 -33.07 -22.55 -1.48
C ASP A 175 -31.63 -22.08 -1.72
N PRO A 176 -30.78 -22.08 -0.68
CA PRO A 176 -29.39 -21.67 -0.80
C PRO A 176 -28.62 -22.67 -1.64
N HIS A 177 -27.65 -22.17 -2.40
CA HIS A 177 -26.87 -22.98 -3.30
C HIS A 177 -25.41 -22.53 -3.26
N ALA A 178 -24.48 -23.48 -3.39
CA ALA A 178 -23.05 -23.23 -3.19
C ALA A 178 -22.28 -23.51 -4.49
N HIS A 179 -22.32 -22.55 -5.42
CA HIS A 179 -21.80 -22.68 -6.80
C HIS A 179 -20.35 -23.17 -6.84
N GLU A 180 -19.51 -22.63 -5.96
CA GLU A 180 -18.07 -22.94 -5.89
C GLU A 180 -17.76 -24.27 -5.19
N ALA A 181 -18.70 -24.79 -4.38
CA ALA A 181 -18.54 -26.06 -3.65
C ALA A 181 -19.17 -27.26 -4.38
N ARG A 182 -19.52 -27.12 -5.67
CA ARG A 182 -20.20 -28.12 -6.51
C ARG A 182 -19.63 -29.55 -6.44
N THR A 183 -18.32 -29.70 -6.24
CA THR A 183 -17.62 -31.00 -6.12
C THR A 183 -17.90 -31.70 -4.79
N ILE A 184 -18.22 -30.94 -3.74
CA ILE A 184 -18.44 -31.41 -2.37
C ILE A 184 -19.94 -31.48 -2.06
N THR A 185 -20.69 -30.43 -2.39
CA THR A 185 -22.14 -30.33 -2.12
C THR A 185 -22.96 -31.10 -3.15
N GLY A 186 -22.46 -31.28 -4.37
CA GLY A 186 -23.18 -31.89 -5.49
C GLY A 186 -24.28 -30.99 -6.07
N ASP A 187 -24.29 -29.72 -5.67
CA ASP A 187 -25.25 -28.72 -6.11
C ASP A 187 -24.69 -27.90 -7.29
N TYR A 188 -25.53 -27.68 -8.30
CA TYR A 188 -25.19 -27.05 -9.58
C TYR A 188 -25.60 -25.57 -9.66
N GLY A 189 -25.97 -24.95 -8.52
CA GLY A 189 -26.30 -23.52 -8.43
C GLY A 189 -27.73 -23.16 -8.84
N SER A 190 -28.06 -21.86 -8.76
CA SER A 190 -29.32 -21.24 -9.18
C SER A 190 -29.36 -21.04 -10.70
N PRO A 191 -30.33 -21.66 -11.41
CA PRO A 191 -30.47 -21.47 -12.85
C PRO A 191 -30.78 -20.03 -13.26
N LEU A 192 -31.44 -19.25 -12.39
CA LEU A 192 -31.82 -17.87 -12.68
C LEU A 192 -30.60 -16.97 -12.64
N GLU A 193 -29.78 -17.10 -11.61
CA GLU A 193 -28.61 -16.25 -11.40
C GLU A 193 -27.52 -16.58 -12.40
N GLU A 194 -27.33 -17.85 -12.72
CA GLU A 194 -26.43 -18.27 -13.80
C GLU A 194 -26.86 -17.74 -15.18
N TYR A 195 -28.15 -17.48 -15.38
CA TYR A 195 -28.64 -16.74 -16.54
C TYR A 195 -28.45 -15.23 -16.40
N ALA A 196 -28.58 -14.70 -15.18
CA ALA A 196 -28.53 -13.29 -14.91
C ALA A 196 -27.11 -12.71 -15.01
N LYS A 197 -26.07 -13.48 -14.68
CA LYS A 197 -24.63 -13.11 -14.77
C LYS A 197 -24.20 -12.48 -16.11
N ASP A 198 -24.89 -12.80 -17.19
CA ASP A 198 -24.61 -12.23 -18.51
C ASP A 198 -25.03 -10.74 -18.62
N PHE A 199 -25.81 -10.22 -17.67
CA PHE A 199 -26.30 -8.84 -17.67
C PHE A 199 -25.40 -7.92 -16.85
N THR A 200 -24.82 -6.94 -17.53
CA THR A 200 -23.94 -5.92 -16.97
C THR A 200 -24.56 -4.54 -17.18
N ARG A 201 -24.02 -3.52 -16.49
CA ARG A 201 -24.39 -2.11 -16.70
C ARG A 201 -24.27 -1.66 -18.16
N GLU A 202 -23.44 -2.30 -18.96
CA GLU A 202 -23.26 -1.95 -20.38
C GLU A 202 -24.36 -2.50 -21.28
N ASN A 203 -24.92 -3.67 -20.95
CA ASN A 203 -25.78 -4.44 -21.85
C ASN A 203 -27.25 -4.55 -21.37
N PHE A 204 -27.51 -4.23 -20.11
CA PHE A 204 -28.86 -4.21 -19.53
C PHE A 204 -29.37 -2.77 -19.46
N LYS A 205 -30.23 -2.40 -20.42
CA LYS A 205 -30.80 -1.05 -20.60
C LYS A 205 -32.30 -1.15 -20.86
N VAL A 206 -33.13 -0.95 -19.85
CA VAL A 206 -34.58 -1.20 -19.89
C VAL A 206 -35.44 -0.10 -19.25
N ALA A 207 -34.89 0.84 -18.48
CA ALA A 207 -35.61 1.89 -17.77
C ALA A 207 -36.52 2.70 -18.70
N ASP A 208 -35.98 3.21 -19.80
CA ASP A 208 -36.74 3.94 -20.83
C ASP A 208 -37.87 3.08 -21.42
N GLU A 209 -37.60 1.79 -21.67
CA GLU A 209 -38.60 0.86 -22.22
C GLU A 209 -39.78 0.67 -21.25
N LEU A 210 -39.49 0.53 -19.96
CA LEU A 210 -40.51 0.40 -18.92
C LEU A 210 -41.35 1.66 -18.79
N ALA A 211 -40.73 2.85 -18.86
CA ALA A 211 -41.43 4.12 -18.80
C ALA A 211 -42.35 4.32 -20.02
N VAL A 212 -41.87 3.98 -21.22
CA VAL A 212 -42.69 4.01 -22.45
C VAL A 212 -43.87 3.03 -22.39
N LYS A 213 -43.70 1.91 -21.69
CA LYS A 213 -44.79 0.94 -21.41
C LYS A 213 -45.80 1.43 -20.37
N GLY A 214 -45.65 2.65 -19.85
CA GLY A 214 -46.57 3.28 -18.90
C GLY A 214 -46.41 2.77 -17.47
N MET A 215 -45.26 2.18 -17.14
CA MET A 215 -44.92 1.84 -15.76
C MET A 215 -44.40 3.08 -15.04
N THR A 216 -44.56 3.09 -13.72
CA THR A 216 -44.18 4.20 -12.82
C THR A 216 -43.64 3.62 -11.52
N PRO A 217 -42.79 4.34 -10.77
CA PRO A 217 -42.28 3.89 -9.47
C PRO A 217 -43.42 3.50 -8.52
N ILE A 218 -43.29 2.35 -7.84
CA ILE A 218 -44.30 1.85 -6.90
C ILE A 218 -44.07 2.48 -5.53
N GLN A 219 -45.02 3.30 -5.08
CA GLN A 219 -44.97 3.92 -3.76
C GLN A 219 -45.51 2.98 -2.67
N ARG A 220 -44.77 2.83 -1.57
CA ARG A 220 -45.18 2.09 -0.37
C ARG A 220 -44.82 2.90 0.86
N GLY A 221 -45.60 2.76 1.94
CA GLY A 221 -45.48 3.63 3.11
C GLY A 221 -44.34 3.31 4.08
N GLU A 222 -43.70 2.14 3.94
CA GLU A 222 -42.60 1.69 4.82
C GLU A 222 -41.64 0.82 3.98
N VAL A 223 -40.35 0.84 4.31
CA VAL A 223 -39.29 0.15 3.57
C VAL A 223 -39.52 -1.37 3.50
N ASP A 224 -39.94 -1.99 4.61
CA ASP A 224 -40.29 -3.41 4.71
C ASP A 224 -41.31 -3.86 3.66
N ASN A 225 -42.26 -2.99 3.30
CA ASN A 225 -43.31 -3.36 2.35
C ASN A 225 -42.78 -3.57 0.93
N TYR A 226 -41.61 -3.03 0.59
CA TYR A 226 -40.92 -3.32 -0.67
C TYR A 226 -40.40 -4.76 -0.68
N PHE A 227 -39.71 -5.14 0.39
CA PHE A 227 -39.19 -6.49 0.60
C PHE A 227 -40.32 -7.52 0.61
N TYR A 228 -41.38 -7.29 1.39
CA TYR A 228 -42.53 -8.19 1.44
C TYR A 228 -43.21 -8.33 0.07
N ALA A 229 -43.33 -7.26 -0.70
CA ALA A 229 -44.01 -7.34 -1.98
C ALA A 229 -43.20 -8.12 -3.02
N LEU A 230 -41.89 -7.85 -3.10
CA LEU A 230 -40.98 -8.57 -4.00
C LEU A 230 -40.86 -10.04 -3.59
N ALA A 231 -40.68 -10.31 -2.29
CA ALA A 231 -40.60 -11.68 -1.80
C ALA A 231 -41.87 -12.48 -2.07
N ASN A 232 -43.05 -11.89 -1.80
CA ASN A 232 -44.33 -12.54 -2.12
C ASN A 232 -44.54 -12.75 -3.62
N TYR A 233 -44.02 -11.85 -4.47
CA TYR A 233 -44.10 -12.00 -5.91
C TYR A 233 -43.17 -13.12 -6.40
N SER A 234 -41.90 -13.08 -6.00
CA SER A 234 -40.88 -14.06 -6.34
C SER A 234 -41.28 -15.46 -5.85
N ASN A 235 -41.58 -15.61 -4.56
CA ASN A 235 -42.07 -16.86 -3.98
C ASN A 235 -43.41 -17.30 -4.59
N GLY A 236 -44.39 -16.40 -4.71
CA GLY A 236 -45.75 -16.78 -5.09
C GLY A 236 -45.92 -17.20 -6.55
N TYR A 237 -45.04 -16.75 -7.44
CA TYR A 237 -45.22 -16.89 -8.88
C TYR A 237 -44.13 -17.70 -9.60
N PHE A 238 -42.98 -17.92 -8.96
CA PHE A 238 -41.83 -18.60 -9.56
C PHE A 238 -41.39 -19.78 -8.68
N PHE A 239 -40.84 -20.83 -9.30
CA PHE A 239 -40.18 -21.91 -8.57
C PHE A 239 -38.69 -21.57 -8.39
N SER A 240 -38.10 -22.01 -7.28
CA SER A 240 -36.65 -22.23 -7.23
C SER A 240 -36.35 -23.67 -7.64
N LYS A 241 -35.07 -23.98 -7.88
CA LYS A 241 -34.67 -25.26 -8.47
C LYS A 241 -35.06 -26.47 -7.62
N ASP A 242 -34.89 -26.39 -6.30
CA ASP A 242 -35.12 -27.52 -5.41
C ASP A 242 -36.51 -27.51 -4.74
N THR A 243 -37.31 -26.45 -4.97
CA THR A 243 -38.66 -26.31 -4.40
C THR A 243 -39.81 -26.49 -5.39
N ILE A 244 -39.54 -27.09 -6.56
CA ILE A 244 -40.58 -27.36 -7.58
C ILE A 244 -41.65 -28.31 -7.02
N ASN A 245 -42.88 -27.81 -6.89
CA ASN A 245 -44.01 -28.51 -6.26
C ASN A 245 -43.72 -28.99 -4.82
N ASP A 246 -42.82 -28.34 -4.11
CA ASP A 246 -42.56 -28.63 -2.71
C ASP A 246 -43.84 -28.40 -1.87
N PRO A 247 -44.29 -29.36 -1.04
CA PRO A 247 -45.45 -29.17 -0.17
C PRO A 247 -45.33 -28.01 0.84
N LYS A 248 -44.11 -27.51 1.12
CA LYS A 248 -43.84 -26.29 1.90
C LYS A 248 -44.50 -25.06 1.25
N TYR A 249 -44.63 -25.03 -0.07
CA TYR A 249 -45.18 -23.90 -0.81
C TYR A 249 -46.46 -24.26 -1.57
N ALA A 250 -47.55 -23.53 -1.29
CA ALA A 250 -48.83 -23.76 -1.96
C ALA A 250 -48.88 -23.27 -3.42
N ASN A 251 -47.96 -22.37 -3.78
CA ASN A 251 -47.81 -21.72 -5.09
C ASN A 251 -46.31 -21.68 -5.47
N PRO A 252 -45.94 -21.42 -6.74
CA PRO A 252 -46.83 -21.29 -7.90
C PRO A 252 -47.42 -22.65 -8.30
N LYS A 253 -48.44 -22.61 -9.15
CA LYS A 253 -49.11 -23.80 -9.67
C LYS A 253 -48.96 -23.88 -11.18
N ILE A 254 -48.68 -25.08 -11.66
CA ILE A 254 -48.74 -25.39 -13.08
C ILE A 254 -50.22 -25.47 -13.49
N ILE A 255 -50.69 -24.48 -14.24
CA ILE A 255 -52.11 -24.35 -14.62
C ILE A 255 -52.47 -25.15 -15.87
N ARG A 256 -51.49 -25.37 -16.76
CA ARG A 256 -51.59 -26.25 -17.92
C ARG A 256 -50.20 -26.71 -18.34
N GLU A 257 -50.17 -27.73 -19.18
CA GLU A 257 -48.94 -28.29 -19.75
C GLU A 257 -49.09 -28.44 -21.26
N ASP A 258 -47.99 -28.32 -21.99
CA ASP A 258 -47.86 -28.87 -23.34
C ASP A 258 -46.86 -30.06 -23.33
N GLU A 259 -46.29 -30.42 -24.49
CA GLU A 259 -45.34 -31.54 -24.59
C GLU A 259 -43.97 -31.25 -23.92
N ILE A 260 -43.62 -29.97 -23.74
CA ILE A 260 -42.27 -29.52 -23.36
C ILE A 260 -42.30 -28.65 -22.09
N PHE A 261 -43.36 -27.88 -21.85
CA PHE A 261 -43.42 -26.89 -20.77
C PHE A 261 -44.70 -26.99 -19.94
N GLY A 262 -44.55 -26.73 -18.64
CA GLY A 262 -45.62 -26.36 -17.73
C GLY A 262 -45.74 -24.83 -17.67
N TYR A 263 -46.98 -24.34 -17.63
CA TYR A 263 -47.28 -22.91 -17.65
C TYR A 263 -47.82 -22.45 -16.29
N GLY A 264 -47.41 -21.25 -15.90
CA GLY A 264 -47.91 -20.51 -14.75
C GLY A 264 -48.65 -19.25 -15.21
N ILE A 265 -49.27 -18.56 -14.26
CA ILE A 265 -49.87 -17.24 -14.48
C ILE A 265 -49.16 -16.26 -13.56
N ASP A 266 -48.69 -15.13 -14.07
CA ASP A 266 -48.08 -14.08 -13.25
C ASP A 266 -49.13 -13.20 -12.52
N LYS A 267 -48.68 -12.21 -11.74
CA LYS A 267 -49.57 -11.32 -10.98
C LYS A 267 -50.57 -10.54 -11.83
N ASN A 268 -50.30 -10.36 -13.12
CA ASN A 268 -51.15 -9.61 -14.05
C ASN A 268 -52.15 -10.51 -14.78
N GLY A 269 -52.15 -11.81 -14.50
CA GLY A 269 -52.99 -12.77 -15.21
C GLY A 269 -52.36 -13.24 -16.54
N GLU A 270 -51.11 -12.91 -16.81
CA GLU A 270 -50.42 -13.31 -18.03
C GLU A 270 -49.85 -14.72 -17.88
N GLU A 271 -50.13 -15.59 -18.85
CA GLU A 271 -49.58 -16.94 -18.88
C GLU A 271 -48.12 -16.93 -19.36
N PHE A 272 -47.24 -17.63 -18.65
CA PHE A 272 -45.83 -17.76 -19.01
C PHE A 272 -45.30 -19.17 -18.77
N LYS A 273 -44.18 -19.51 -19.43
CA LYS A 273 -43.49 -20.79 -19.20
C LYS A 273 -42.92 -20.77 -17.78
N LEU A 274 -43.37 -21.71 -16.96
CA LEU A 274 -43.00 -21.79 -15.55
C LEU A 274 -41.99 -22.91 -15.29
N VAL A 275 -42.06 -24.02 -16.03
CA VAL A 275 -41.14 -25.14 -15.83
C VAL A 275 -41.00 -25.99 -17.10
N LYS A 276 -39.87 -26.68 -17.26
CA LYS A 276 -39.65 -27.64 -18.36
C LYS A 276 -40.08 -29.04 -17.94
N ILE A 277 -40.70 -29.79 -18.85
CA ILE A 277 -41.17 -31.16 -18.65
C ILE A 277 -40.19 -32.13 -19.31
N VAL A 278 -39.63 -33.03 -18.50
CA VAL A 278 -38.76 -34.12 -18.94
C VAL A 278 -39.47 -35.45 -18.73
N ASN A 279 -39.66 -36.19 -19.82
CA ASN A 279 -40.32 -37.48 -19.82
C ASN A 279 -39.31 -38.61 -19.57
N LEU A 280 -39.28 -39.18 -18.36
CA LEU A 280 -38.44 -40.34 -18.06
C LEU A 280 -39.18 -41.64 -18.37
N LYS A 281 -38.63 -42.43 -19.29
CA LYS A 281 -39.12 -43.79 -19.56
C LYS A 281 -38.72 -44.72 -18.43
N LYS A 282 -39.70 -45.20 -17.67
CA LYS A 282 -39.46 -46.20 -16.62
C LYS A 282 -39.45 -47.62 -17.18
N ASP A 283 -40.35 -47.91 -18.14
CA ASP A 283 -40.47 -49.18 -18.89
C ASP A 283 -41.22 -48.97 -20.23
N LYS A 284 -41.42 -50.02 -21.05
CA LYS A 284 -42.06 -49.95 -22.40
C LYS A 284 -43.46 -49.33 -22.46
N PHE A 285 -44.15 -49.14 -21.33
CA PHE A 285 -45.54 -48.66 -21.28
C PHE A 285 -45.82 -47.53 -20.28
N ASN A 286 -44.85 -47.12 -19.45
CA ASN A 286 -45.02 -46.07 -18.43
C ASN A 286 -43.91 -45.00 -18.52
N VAL A 287 -44.33 -43.74 -18.56
CA VAL A 287 -43.49 -42.55 -18.59
C VAL A 287 -43.78 -41.72 -17.34
N ASP A 288 -42.77 -41.49 -16.50
CA ASP A 288 -42.86 -40.55 -15.38
C ASP A 288 -42.49 -39.15 -15.89
N LYS A 289 -43.35 -38.17 -15.65
CA LYS A 289 -43.08 -36.76 -15.94
C LYS A 289 -42.28 -36.15 -14.79
N ILE A 290 -41.17 -35.51 -15.10
CA ILE A 290 -40.37 -34.71 -14.15
C ILE A 290 -40.38 -33.27 -14.60
N TYR A 291 -40.49 -32.35 -13.65
CA TYR A 291 -40.40 -30.92 -13.87
C TYR A 291 -39.00 -30.43 -13.48
N THR A 292 -38.39 -29.57 -14.29
CA THR A 292 -37.06 -29.02 -14.03
C THR A 292 -36.94 -27.57 -14.52
N LEU A 293 -36.08 -26.78 -13.85
CA LEU A 293 -35.68 -25.45 -14.31
C LEU A 293 -34.38 -25.46 -15.13
N LEU A 294 -33.72 -26.62 -15.26
CA LEU A 294 -32.47 -26.75 -16.01
C LEU A 294 -32.74 -26.74 -17.52
N GLU A 295 -32.09 -25.81 -18.23
CA GLU A 295 -32.12 -25.69 -19.69
C GLU A 295 -30.70 -25.84 -20.27
N GLU A 296 -30.61 -26.35 -21.50
CA GLU A 296 -29.34 -26.29 -22.25
C GLU A 296 -29.05 -24.82 -22.58
N GLU A 297 -27.77 -24.46 -22.62
CA GLU A 297 -27.29 -23.07 -22.79
C GLU A 297 -27.88 -22.35 -24.02
N LYS A 298 -28.20 -23.10 -25.08
CA LYS A 298 -28.80 -22.57 -26.33
C LYS A 298 -30.32 -22.33 -26.26
N GLU A 299 -30.97 -22.75 -25.18
CA GLU A 299 -32.43 -22.78 -25.03
C GLU A 299 -32.92 -22.14 -23.72
N ARG A 300 -32.21 -21.14 -23.16
CA ARG A 300 -32.56 -20.44 -21.89
C ARG A 300 -33.85 -19.58 -21.94
N PHE A 301 -34.93 -20.12 -22.51
CA PHE A 301 -36.21 -19.44 -22.69
C PHE A 301 -36.99 -19.29 -21.37
N LEU A 302 -36.79 -20.19 -20.42
CA LEU A 302 -37.45 -20.16 -19.12
C LEU A 302 -36.87 -19.06 -18.26
N MET A 303 -35.55 -19.02 -18.12
CA MET A 303 -34.86 -18.03 -17.29
C MET A 303 -35.05 -16.61 -17.84
N LYS A 304 -35.12 -16.44 -19.17
CA LYS A 304 -35.54 -15.17 -19.77
C LYS A 304 -36.92 -14.69 -19.31
N ASN A 305 -37.90 -15.58 -19.19
CA ASN A 305 -39.25 -15.23 -18.72
C ASN A 305 -39.29 -14.88 -17.23
N TYR A 306 -38.43 -15.52 -16.44
CA TYR A 306 -38.26 -15.23 -15.01
C TYR A 306 -37.59 -13.86 -14.85
N PHE A 307 -36.38 -13.72 -15.38
CA PHE A 307 -35.55 -12.53 -15.22
C PHE A 307 -36.27 -11.27 -15.71
N SER A 308 -36.90 -11.28 -16.88
CA SER A 308 -37.62 -10.10 -17.41
C SER A 308 -38.82 -9.66 -16.56
N ARG A 309 -39.42 -10.56 -15.77
CA ARG A 309 -40.50 -10.24 -14.84
C ARG A 309 -39.96 -9.76 -13.51
N LEU A 310 -38.98 -10.47 -12.96
CA LEU A 310 -38.38 -10.20 -11.66
C LEU A 310 -37.57 -8.90 -11.67
N SER A 311 -36.68 -8.71 -12.64
CA SER A 311 -35.91 -7.45 -12.81
C SER A 311 -36.83 -6.25 -13.02
N ARG A 312 -37.91 -6.38 -13.81
CA ARG A 312 -38.92 -5.33 -13.95
C ARG A 312 -39.53 -4.94 -12.60
N GLU A 313 -39.90 -5.92 -11.79
CA GLU A 313 -40.46 -5.65 -10.47
C GLU A 313 -39.43 -5.03 -9.53
N ALA A 314 -38.17 -5.51 -9.56
CA ALA A 314 -37.07 -4.92 -8.81
C ALA A 314 -36.88 -3.45 -9.19
N ILE A 315 -36.87 -3.11 -10.49
CA ILE A 315 -36.68 -1.75 -10.99
C ILE A 315 -37.78 -0.80 -10.50
N ILE A 316 -39.05 -1.16 -10.70
CA ILE A 316 -40.16 -0.26 -10.35
C ILE A 316 -40.36 -0.15 -8.83
N ASN A 317 -40.01 -1.18 -8.05
CA ASN A 317 -40.06 -1.11 -6.58
C ASN A 317 -38.83 -0.37 -6.03
N GLY A 318 -37.64 -0.60 -6.57
CA GLY A 318 -36.40 0.08 -6.17
C GLY A 318 -36.47 1.59 -6.39
N ALA A 319 -37.01 2.02 -7.53
CA ALA A 319 -37.22 3.46 -7.78
C ALA A 319 -38.20 4.06 -6.76
N GLY A 320 -39.22 3.31 -6.37
CA GLY A 320 -40.13 3.72 -5.30
C GLY A 320 -39.47 3.75 -3.92
N LEU A 321 -38.54 2.84 -3.65
CA LEU A 321 -37.79 2.77 -2.40
C LEU A 321 -36.85 3.98 -2.26
N ILE A 322 -36.16 4.38 -3.33
CA ILE A 322 -35.37 5.62 -3.37
C ILE A 322 -36.27 6.84 -3.08
N GLU A 323 -37.47 6.85 -3.63
CA GLU A 323 -38.41 7.93 -3.35
C GLU A 323 -38.86 7.94 -1.88
N LEU A 324 -39.15 6.78 -1.29
CA LEU A 324 -39.44 6.67 0.13
C LEU A 324 -38.26 7.17 0.97
N PHE A 325 -37.02 6.79 0.61
CA PHE A 325 -35.82 7.25 1.30
C PHE A 325 -35.74 8.77 1.36
N HIS A 326 -35.89 9.45 0.21
CA HIS A 326 -35.92 10.91 0.18
C HIS A 326 -37.07 11.49 0.99
N GLN A 327 -38.28 10.94 0.89
CA GLN A 327 -39.44 11.40 1.67
C GLN A 327 -39.21 11.27 3.19
N GLU A 328 -38.63 10.17 3.64
CA GLU A 328 -38.34 9.95 5.07
C GLU A 328 -37.20 10.85 5.55
N ALA A 329 -36.14 10.99 4.77
CA ALA A 329 -35.00 11.83 5.12
C ALA A 329 -35.40 13.32 5.18
N GLU A 330 -36.21 13.79 4.23
CA GLU A 330 -36.77 15.13 4.25
C GLU A 330 -37.73 15.34 5.42
N ALA A 331 -38.55 14.35 5.77
CA ALA A 331 -39.41 14.43 6.95
C ALA A 331 -38.59 14.54 8.24
N ILE A 332 -37.42 13.89 8.32
CA ILE A 332 -36.48 14.03 9.45
C ILE A 332 -35.89 15.44 9.47
N ILE A 333 -35.37 15.93 8.34
CA ILE A 333 -34.80 17.29 8.21
C ILE A 333 -35.84 18.37 8.57
N ALA A 334 -37.09 18.17 8.16
CA ALA A 334 -38.22 19.06 8.47
C ALA A 334 -38.73 18.94 9.92
N GLY A 335 -38.14 18.05 10.74
CA GLY A 335 -38.54 17.80 12.12
C GLY A 335 -39.91 17.13 12.28
N GLN A 336 -40.43 16.52 11.20
CA GLN A 336 -41.71 15.80 11.18
C GLN A 336 -41.56 14.33 11.61
N LYS A 337 -40.36 13.77 11.46
CA LYS A 337 -39.94 12.48 12.03
C LYS A 337 -38.73 12.68 12.94
N PRO A 338 -38.58 11.90 14.03
CA PRO A 338 -37.37 11.93 14.85
C PRO A 338 -36.18 11.40 14.05
N VAL A 339 -35.00 11.94 14.33
CA VAL A 339 -33.73 11.42 13.79
C VAL A 339 -33.49 10.02 14.36
N PRO A 340 -33.17 9.01 13.54
CA PRO A 340 -32.86 7.68 14.05
C PRO A 340 -31.65 7.70 14.99
N GLU A 341 -31.74 6.96 16.10
CA GLU A 341 -30.61 6.72 16.99
C GLU A 341 -29.67 5.71 16.33
N ILE A 342 -28.36 5.98 16.34
CA ILE A 342 -27.38 5.13 15.66
C ILE A 342 -26.49 4.40 16.66
N PHE A 343 -26.30 3.10 16.43
CA PHE A 343 -25.41 2.26 17.23
C PHE A 343 -24.08 2.02 16.51
N VAL A 344 -22.98 2.14 17.26
CA VAL A 344 -21.61 1.86 16.78
C VAL A 344 -20.89 0.99 17.80
N LYS A 345 -20.13 -0.01 17.33
CA LYS A 345 -19.30 -0.86 18.18
C LYS A 345 -17.92 -0.23 18.34
N GLU A 346 -17.57 0.14 19.56
CA GLU A 346 -16.28 0.75 19.91
C GLU A 346 -15.69 -0.06 21.08
N ASN A 347 -14.50 -0.65 20.90
CA ASN A 347 -13.82 -1.49 21.90
C ASN A 347 -14.66 -2.66 22.44
N GLY A 348 -15.44 -3.32 21.56
CA GLY A 348 -16.27 -4.47 21.96
C GLY A 348 -17.57 -4.11 22.69
N VAL A 349 -17.90 -2.83 22.83
CA VAL A 349 -19.14 -2.34 23.45
C VAL A 349 -19.98 -1.59 22.41
N ILE A 350 -21.26 -1.92 22.31
CA ILE A 350 -22.23 -1.19 21.48
C ILE A 350 -22.57 0.12 22.19
N LYS A 351 -22.24 1.26 21.56
CA LYS A 351 -22.55 2.61 22.05
C LYS A 351 -23.65 3.27 21.22
N GLU A 352 -24.51 4.01 21.91
CA GLU A 352 -25.58 4.83 21.33
C GLU A 352 -25.02 6.22 20.98
N ILE A 353 -25.29 6.70 19.76
CA ILE A 353 -24.96 8.05 19.30
C ILE A 353 -26.27 8.79 19.04
N VAL A 354 -26.54 9.84 19.82
CA VAL A 354 -27.66 10.76 19.61
C VAL A 354 -27.15 12.18 19.46
N THR A 355 -27.28 12.75 18.27
CA THR A 355 -27.19 14.20 18.06
C THR A 355 -28.26 14.67 17.09
N LEU A 356 -29.25 15.43 17.59
CA LEU A 356 -29.82 16.56 16.85
C LEU A 356 -30.42 17.61 17.80
N ASN A 357 -30.15 18.88 17.47
CA ASN A 357 -30.42 20.07 18.25
C ASN A 357 -31.88 20.22 18.75
N GLY A 358 -32.02 20.61 20.03
CA GLY A 358 -33.31 20.88 20.67
C GLY A 358 -34.11 22.07 20.11
N TYR A 359 -35.24 21.74 19.48
CA TYR A 359 -36.54 22.41 19.30
C TYR A 359 -36.80 23.90 19.67
N ILE A 360 -37.03 24.70 18.61
CA ILE A 360 -38.10 25.70 18.31
C ILE A 360 -38.52 26.78 19.35
N GLY A 361 -38.30 28.06 18.97
CA GLY A 361 -39.34 29.11 19.02
C GLY A 361 -39.09 30.38 19.85
N GLY A 362 -38.71 31.49 19.19
CA GLY A 362 -39.08 32.86 19.61
C GLY A 362 -37.96 33.85 19.98
N VAL A 363 -37.49 34.58 18.97
CA VAL A 363 -36.88 35.93 19.01
C VAL A 363 -35.49 36.12 19.66
N SER A 364 -34.58 36.51 18.75
CA SER A 364 -33.31 37.24 18.85
C SER A 364 -32.08 36.56 19.47
N ALA A 365 -31.22 36.04 18.59
CA ALA A 365 -29.79 35.88 18.88
C ALA A 365 -28.96 36.41 17.70
N VAL A 366 -28.73 37.72 17.73
CA VAL A 366 -27.55 38.34 17.12
C VAL A 366 -26.36 37.82 17.94
N GLY A 367 -25.54 36.92 17.41
CA GLY A 367 -24.42 36.37 18.19
C GLY A 367 -23.36 35.55 17.44
N GLU A 368 -23.75 34.67 16.51
CA GLU A 368 -22.77 33.69 15.98
C GLU A 368 -22.20 34.00 14.59
N GLY A 369 -22.87 34.82 13.76
CA GLY A 369 -22.27 35.36 12.53
C GLY A 369 -21.07 36.30 12.77
N ALA A 370 -20.89 36.79 14.00
CA ALA A 370 -19.76 37.65 14.37
C ALA A 370 -18.46 36.87 14.59
N LYS A 371 -18.51 35.55 14.84
CA LYS A 371 -17.32 34.72 15.10
C LYS A 371 -16.66 34.20 13.81
N ALA A 372 -17.46 33.82 12.81
CA ALA A 372 -16.95 33.44 11.49
C ALA A 372 -16.31 34.64 10.75
N PHE A 373 -16.83 35.85 10.93
CA PHE A 373 -16.28 37.07 10.34
C PHE A 373 -14.98 37.56 11.01
N ALA A 374 -14.77 37.24 12.30
CA ALA A 374 -13.51 37.52 12.99
C ALA A 374 -12.38 36.60 12.51
N PHE A 375 -12.69 35.33 12.28
CA PHE A 375 -11.76 34.31 11.78
C PHE A 375 -11.29 34.58 10.33
N ALA A 376 -12.20 35.03 9.45
CA ALA A 376 -11.86 35.42 8.08
C ALA A 376 -10.99 36.69 7.99
N LYS A 377 -11.15 37.62 8.95
CA LYS A 377 -10.38 38.87 9.02
C LYS A 377 -8.96 38.65 9.55
N ASP A 378 -8.79 37.73 10.50
CA ASP A 378 -7.47 37.33 11.00
C ASP A 378 -6.70 36.56 9.92
N SER A 379 -7.38 35.69 9.16
CA SER A 379 -6.79 34.98 8.02
C SER A 379 -6.32 35.92 6.89
N TYR A 380 -7.05 37.01 6.62
CA TYR A 380 -6.64 38.04 5.63
C TYR A 380 -5.43 38.86 6.08
N SER A 381 -5.28 39.08 7.39
CA SER A 381 -4.18 39.88 7.95
C SER A 381 -2.85 39.11 7.90
N SER A 382 -2.89 37.79 8.08
CA SER A 382 -1.73 36.88 8.01
C SER A 382 -1.19 36.69 6.58
N VAL A 383 -2.03 36.87 5.56
CA VAL A 383 -1.62 36.81 4.14
C VAL A 383 -0.89 38.09 3.72
N LYS A 384 -1.25 39.24 4.30
CA LYS A 384 -0.67 40.55 3.98
C LYS A 384 0.79 40.70 4.47
N GLU A 385 1.18 40.01 5.53
CA GLU A 385 2.55 40.09 6.08
C GLU A 385 3.59 39.27 5.30
N ASN A 386 3.19 38.31 4.45
CA ASN A 386 4.10 37.34 3.86
C ASN A 386 4.51 37.59 2.39
N ILE A 387 4.11 38.73 1.79
CA ILE A 387 4.35 39.05 0.36
C ILE A 387 5.70 39.76 0.15
N SER A 388 6.82 39.15 0.57
CA SER A 388 8.14 39.76 0.32
C SER A 388 9.26 38.82 -0.16
N ALA A 389 8.97 37.62 -0.67
CA ALA A 389 10.01 36.75 -1.25
C ALA A 389 9.54 35.92 -2.47
N GLY A 390 10.01 36.33 -3.66
CA GLY A 390 10.57 35.49 -4.73
C GLY A 390 9.78 34.31 -5.34
N ALA A 391 9.28 34.54 -6.55
CA ALA A 391 8.99 33.66 -7.71
C ALA A 391 8.69 32.15 -7.58
N SER A 392 9.32 31.35 -6.72
CA SER A 392 9.02 29.90 -6.62
C SER A 392 7.66 29.61 -5.96
N LYS A 393 7.11 30.59 -5.23
CA LYS A 393 5.78 30.51 -4.59
C LYS A 393 4.61 30.93 -5.48
N ILE A 394 4.83 31.39 -6.72
CA ILE A 394 3.70 31.76 -7.60
C ILE A 394 2.93 30.49 -8.04
N ALA A 395 3.63 29.37 -8.24
CA ALA A 395 3.00 28.08 -8.51
C ALA A 395 2.24 27.52 -7.30
N SER A 396 2.76 27.69 -6.08
CA SER A 396 2.09 27.22 -4.85
C SER A 396 0.92 28.12 -4.42
N VAL A 397 0.98 29.43 -4.70
CA VAL A 397 -0.14 30.35 -4.49
C VAL A 397 -1.21 30.13 -5.57
N ALA A 398 -0.84 29.82 -6.82
CA ALA A 398 -1.81 29.42 -7.85
C ALA A 398 -2.48 28.07 -7.52
N SER A 399 -1.74 27.07 -7.04
CA SER A 399 -2.32 25.78 -6.63
C SER A 399 -3.14 25.91 -5.34
N SER A 400 -2.70 26.71 -4.36
CA SER A 400 -3.45 26.97 -3.13
C SER A 400 -4.70 27.83 -3.36
N LEU A 401 -4.66 28.77 -4.31
CA LEU A 401 -5.83 29.58 -4.68
C LEU A 401 -6.79 28.75 -5.54
N THR A 402 -6.30 27.83 -6.38
CA THR A 402 -7.14 26.88 -7.13
C THR A 402 -7.80 25.88 -6.19
N GLY A 403 -7.04 25.24 -5.29
CA GLY A 403 -7.57 24.32 -4.28
C GLY A 403 -8.58 24.98 -3.34
N LYS A 404 -8.31 26.21 -2.87
CA LYS A 404 -9.26 26.94 -2.01
C LYS A 404 -10.45 27.53 -2.76
N ILE A 405 -10.33 27.85 -4.05
CA ILE A 405 -11.47 28.22 -4.90
C ILE A 405 -12.33 26.98 -5.17
N THR A 406 -11.73 25.80 -5.38
CA THR A 406 -12.42 24.52 -5.46
C THR A 406 -13.11 24.19 -4.13
N ASP A 407 -12.48 24.41 -2.98
CA ASP A 407 -13.09 24.19 -1.67
C ASP A 407 -14.22 25.19 -1.36
N ILE A 408 -14.09 26.46 -1.76
CA ILE A 408 -15.15 27.47 -1.63
C ILE A 408 -16.32 27.17 -2.58
N PHE A 409 -16.09 26.70 -3.81
CA PHE A 409 -17.15 26.25 -4.71
C PHE A 409 -17.77 24.93 -4.25
N SER A 410 -17.01 24.04 -3.62
CA SER A 410 -17.52 22.82 -2.96
C SER A 410 -18.34 23.14 -1.71
N LEU A 411 -18.03 24.25 -1.00
CA LEU A 411 -18.86 24.75 0.10
C LEU A 411 -20.11 25.49 -0.37
N GLU A 412 -20.09 26.24 -1.49
CA GLU A 412 -21.28 26.96 -2.00
C GLU A 412 -22.21 26.09 -2.87
N ALA A 413 -21.71 25.02 -3.50
CA ALA A 413 -22.52 24.00 -4.17
C ALA A 413 -23.39 23.18 -3.19
N SER A 414 -23.06 23.22 -1.90
CA SER A 414 -23.84 22.60 -0.83
C SER A 414 -25.03 23.46 -0.33
N HIS A 415 -25.24 24.67 -0.88
CA HIS A 415 -26.21 25.65 -0.31
C HIS A 415 -27.13 26.43 -1.29
N SER A 416 -27.31 26.03 -2.56
CA SER A 416 -28.45 26.57 -3.36
C SER A 416 -29.13 25.51 -4.23
N PRO A 417 -30.47 25.33 -4.13
CA PRO A 417 -31.26 24.60 -5.11
C PRO A 417 -31.46 25.44 -6.38
N GLU A 418 -31.52 24.73 -7.51
CA GLU A 418 -32.08 25.08 -8.82
C GLU A 418 -31.52 26.30 -9.59
N GLY A 419 -30.81 26.01 -10.70
CA GLY A 419 -30.48 26.97 -11.75
C GLY A 419 -29.23 26.62 -12.55
N GLY A 420 -29.34 25.60 -13.42
CA GLY A 420 -28.24 24.85 -14.07
C GLY A 420 -27.33 25.54 -15.08
N ASP A 421 -27.27 26.87 -15.16
CA ASP A 421 -26.41 27.57 -16.14
C ASP A 421 -25.08 28.08 -15.54
N GLY A 422 -24.95 28.14 -14.20
CA GLY A 422 -23.74 28.63 -13.52
C GLY A 422 -22.61 27.61 -13.40
N LEU A 423 -22.93 26.32 -13.23
CA LEU A 423 -21.95 25.25 -13.03
C LEU A 423 -21.16 24.93 -14.31
N ALA A 424 -21.83 25.01 -15.47
CA ALA A 424 -21.18 24.83 -16.77
C ALA A 424 -20.18 25.97 -17.05
N ALA A 425 -20.52 27.22 -16.72
CA ALA A 425 -19.61 28.36 -16.86
C ALA A 425 -18.43 28.29 -15.87
N ALA A 426 -18.65 27.79 -14.64
CA ALA A 426 -17.61 27.59 -13.64
C ALA A 426 -16.65 26.44 -14.01
N MET A 427 -17.17 25.32 -14.54
CA MET A 427 -16.37 24.21 -15.06
C MET A 427 -15.59 24.62 -16.31
N GLU A 428 -16.17 25.39 -17.23
CA GLU A 428 -15.46 25.85 -18.44
C GLU A 428 -14.37 26.89 -18.11
N ALA A 429 -14.57 27.72 -17.08
CA ALA A 429 -13.55 28.61 -16.53
C ALA A 429 -12.43 27.83 -15.80
N ALA A 430 -12.76 26.82 -15.00
CA ALA A 430 -11.80 25.94 -14.33
C ALA A 430 -10.99 25.09 -15.33
N THR A 431 -11.62 24.63 -16.41
CA THR A 431 -10.99 23.88 -17.50
C THR A 431 -10.13 24.78 -18.39
N SER A 432 -10.48 26.07 -18.51
CA SER A 432 -9.62 27.06 -19.20
C SER A 432 -8.42 27.47 -18.35
N LEU A 433 -8.55 27.47 -17.02
CA LEU A 433 -7.47 27.70 -16.06
C LEU A 433 -6.48 26.53 -15.98
N SER A 434 -6.94 25.28 -16.13
CA SER A 434 -6.06 24.10 -16.17
C SER A 434 -5.18 24.02 -17.42
N ARG A 435 -5.53 24.74 -18.50
CA ARG A 435 -4.73 24.86 -19.73
C ARG A 435 -3.58 25.88 -19.66
N LEU A 436 -3.41 26.60 -18.54
CA LEU A 436 -2.31 27.55 -18.33
C LEU A 436 -0.98 26.90 -17.91
N ASN A 437 -0.93 25.58 -17.77
CA ASN A 437 0.30 24.86 -17.48
C ASN A 437 1.08 24.66 -18.80
N LEU A 438 1.89 25.66 -19.16
CA LEU A 438 2.83 25.57 -20.29
C LEU A 438 4.26 25.45 -19.78
N ASP A 439 4.98 24.58 -20.47
CA ASP A 439 6.41 24.33 -20.42
C ASP A 439 7.27 25.56 -20.14
N ASN A 440 8.43 25.30 -19.53
CA ASN A 440 9.53 26.25 -19.37
C ASN A 440 9.93 26.88 -20.72
N GLU A 441 9.30 27.99 -21.13
CA GLU A 441 9.91 29.07 -21.89
C GLU A 441 9.01 30.32 -21.94
N VAL A 442 9.57 31.45 -21.51
CA VAL A 442 8.88 32.74 -21.47
C VAL A 442 8.77 33.30 -22.89
N GLY A 443 7.57 33.28 -23.46
CA GLY A 443 7.19 34.21 -24.53
C GLY A 443 6.12 33.74 -25.50
N GLU A 444 4.84 33.90 -25.16
CA GLU A 444 3.89 34.67 -25.99
C GLU A 444 2.55 34.88 -25.29
N VAL A 445 1.89 35.96 -25.68
CA VAL A 445 0.71 36.59 -25.08
C VAL A 445 -0.54 35.73 -25.28
N VAL A 446 -1.25 35.38 -24.19
CA VAL A 446 -2.62 34.84 -24.26
C VAL A 446 -3.63 35.95 -23.95
N ASP A 447 -4.63 36.05 -24.82
CA ASP A 447 -5.53 37.18 -25.04
C ASP A 447 -6.53 37.41 -23.89
N LEU A 448 -6.44 38.57 -23.22
CA LEU A 448 -7.28 38.99 -22.08
C LEU A 448 -8.77 39.23 -22.43
N ALA A 449 -9.16 39.13 -23.70
CA ALA A 449 -10.53 39.38 -24.16
C ALA A 449 -11.54 38.28 -23.75
N VAL A 450 -11.08 37.07 -23.44
CA VAL A 450 -11.97 35.94 -23.09
C VAL A 450 -12.50 36.07 -21.64
N PHE A 451 -11.69 36.63 -20.73
CA PHE A 451 -12.03 36.71 -19.31
C PHE A 451 -13.05 37.83 -18.99
N ASP A 452 -12.97 38.97 -19.69
CA ASP A 452 -13.94 40.07 -19.53
C ASP A 452 -15.35 39.70 -20.06
N THR A 453 -15.44 38.75 -21.00
CA THR A 453 -16.73 38.29 -21.55
C THR A 453 -17.51 37.45 -20.53
N VAL A 454 -16.84 36.51 -19.87
CA VAL A 454 -17.44 35.57 -18.88
C VAL A 454 -17.93 36.30 -17.62
N VAL A 455 -17.19 37.31 -17.16
CA VAL A 455 -17.54 38.11 -15.96
C VAL A 455 -18.72 39.05 -16.24
N SER A 456 -18.91 39.48 -17.49
CA SER A 456 -20.03 40.37 -17.86
C SER A 456 -21.37 39.63 -17.95
N GLU A 457 -21.36 38.35 -18.35
CA GLU A 457 -22.58 37.55 -18.50
C GLU A 457 -23.11 37.00 -17.17
N THR A 458 -22.24 36.81 -16.16
CA THR A 458 -22.63 36.39 -14.81
C THR A 458 -23.26 37.52 -13.98
N ALA A 459 -23.01 38.79 -14.32
CA ALA A 459 -23.54 39.95 -13.59
C ALA A 459 -25.00 40.28 -13.92
N GLU A 460 -25.55 39.80 -15.04
CA GLU A 460 -26.92 40.10 -15.47
C GLU A 460 -27.99 39.11 -14.98
N SER A 461 -27.62 37.94 -14.42
CA SER A 461 -28.58 36.86 -14.09
C SER A 461 -29.09 36.83 -12.64
N SER A 462 -28.52 37.61 -11.70
CA SER A 462 -28.89 37.53 -10.28
C SER A 462 -29.65 38.76 -9.76
N SER A 463 -30.97 38.65 -9.60
CA SER A 463 -31.77 39.64 -8.87
C SER A 463 -32.35 39.08 -7.57
N ASN A 464 -31.56 39.08 -6.48
CA ASN A 464 -32.08 39.08 -5.11
C ASN A 464 -31.14 39.80 -4.13
N LEU A 465 -31.75 40.54 -3.19
CA LEU A 465 -31.26 41.81 -2.65
C LEU A 465 -30.34 41.78 -1.41
N SER A 466 -29.83 40.62 -0.97
CA SER A 466 -28.81 40.54 0.12
C SER A 466 -27.37 40.34 -0.39
N PHE A 467 -27.21 39.97 -1.66
CA PHE A 467 -25.92 39.61 -2.26
C PHE A 467 -25.19 40.81 -2.90
N SER A 468 -25.89 41.92 -3.18
CA SER A 468 -25.30 43.05 -3.92
C SER A 468 -24.22 43.81 -3.13
N ALA A 469 -24.31 43.87 -1.80
CA ALA A 469 -23.29 44.52 -0.96
C ALA A 469 -22.01 43.68 -0.83
N SER A 470 -22.15 42.35 -0.75
CA SER A 470 -21.04 41.40 -0.66
C SER A 470 -20.33 41.25 -2.01
N ILE A 471 -21.06 41.19 -3.13
CA ILE A 471 -20.48 41.21 -4.48
C ILE A 471 -19.74 42.53 -4.73
N THR A 472 -20.30 43.66 -4.30
CA THR A 472 -19.60 44.96 -4.45
C THR A 472 -18.31 45.02 -3.62
N GLN A 473 -18.25 44.39 -2.44
CA GLN A 473 -17.04 44.30 -1.62
C GLN A 473 -16.01 43.32 -2.19
N ILE A 474 -16.47 42.20 -2.76
CA ILE A 474 -15.61 41.23 -3.46
C ILE A 474 -15.04 41.86 -4.74
N GLN A 475 -15.86 42.54 -5.55
CA GLN A 475 -15.42 43.29 -6.72
C GLN A 475 -14.44 44.42 -6.36
N ALA A 476 -14.67 45.14 -5.26
CA ALA A 476 -13.74 46.16 -4.77
C ALA A 476 -12.41 45.56 -4.29
N SER A 477 -12.44 44.38 -3.66
CA SER A 477 -11.23 43.66 -3.22
C SER A 477 -10.47 43.05 -4.40
N LEU A 478 -11.19 42.54 -5.41
CA LEU A 478 -10.62 42.00 -6.64
C LEU A 478 -9.97 43.11 -7.47
N GLU A 479 -10.58 44.28 -7.56
CA GLU A 479 -9.98 45.43 -8.22
C GLU A 479 -8.80 46.01 -7.45
N ASP A 480 -8.80 45.96 -6.11
CA ASP A 480 -7.64 46.35 -5.33
C ASP A 480 -6.47 45.36 -5.52
N ILE A 481 -6.77 44.06 -5.61
CA ILE A 481 -5.79 43.02 -5.97
C ILE A 481 -5.29 43.22 -7.40
N LYS A 482 -6.16 43.45 -8.38
CA LYS A 482 -5.76 43.76 -9.77
C LYS A 482 -4.83 44.98 -9.81
N LYS A 483 -5.16 46.03 -9.06
CA LYS A 483 -4.37 47.27 -9.00
C LYS A 483 -3.02 47.07 -8.31
N GLN A 484 -2.96 46.25 -7.25
CA GLN A 484 -1.72 45.89 -6.57
C GLN A 484 -0.84 44.96 -7.42
N THR A 485 -1.43 43.99 -8.11
CA THR A 485 -0.72 43.10 -9.04
C THR A 485 -0.22 43.86 -10.26
N MET A 486 -1.02 44.75 -10.85
CA MET A 486 -0.55 45.64 -11.93
C MET A 486 0.52 46.62 -11.44
N ALA A 487 0.45 47.10 -10.20
CA ALA A 487 1.50 47.93 -9.61
C ALA A 487 2.80 47.14 -9.39
N LEU A 488 2.72 45.89 -8.91
CA LEU A 488 3.86 44.99 -8.74
C LEU A 488 4.45 44.55 -10.08
N MET A 489 3.62 44.31 -11.11
CA MET A 489 4.08 44.05 -12.47
C MET A 489 4.73 45.29 -13.08
N GLU A 490 4.21 46.49 -12.84
CA GLU A 490 4.82 47.75 -13.28
C GLU A 490 6.12 48.03 -12.49
N GLU A 491 6.21 47.59 -11.24
CA GLU A 491 7.41 47.68 -10.39
C GLU A 491 8.47 46.64 -10.80
N ASP A 492 8.07 45.44 -11.22
CA ASP A 492 8.92 44.41 -11.79
C ASP A 492 9.35 44.78 -13.22
N LYS A 493 8.49 45.43 -14.00
CA LYS A 493 8.81 46.02 -15.31
C LYS A 493 9.71 47.24 -15.15
N LYS A 494 9.59 48.04 -14.08
CA LYS A 494 10.55 49.08 -13.71
C LYS A 494 11.85 48.52 -13.14
N LYS A 495 11.83 47.42 -12.40
CA LYS A 495 13.05 46.72 -11.94
C LYS A 495 13.80 46.11 -13.10
N LYS A 496 13.11 45.39 -13.99
CA LYS A 496 13.64 44.85 -15.26
C LYS A 496 14.01 45.94 -16.26
N ASN A 497 13.30 47.06 -16.32
CA ASN A 497 13.74 48.22 -17.11
C ASN A 497 14.89 48.97 -16.43
N SER A 498 15.03 48.95 -15.09
CA SER A 498 16.19 49.53 -14.39
C SER A 498 17.40 48.58 -14.41
N GLU A 499 17.20 47.27 -14.49
CA GLU A 499 18.22 46.25 -14.74
C GLU A 499 18.58 46.22 -16.21
N SER A 500 17.64 46.44 -17.12
CA SER A 500 17.88 46.69 -18.54
C SER A 500 18.58 48.04 -18.72
N GLU A 501 18.23 49.12 -18.03
CA GLU A 501 18.95 50.40 -18.07
C GLU A 501 20.29 50.34 -17.33
N LYS A 502 20.45 49.54 -16.26
CA LYS A 502 21.76 49.25 -15.61
C LYS A 502 22.64 48.37 -16.49
N ASN A 503 22.06 47.36 -17.15
CA ASN A 503 22.73 46.52 -18.13
C ASN A 503 22.99 47.27 -19.43
N GLN A 504 22.18 48.27 -19.80
CA GLN A 504 22.38 49.14 -20.95
C GLN A 504 23.29 50.32 -20.62
N THR A 505 23.43 50.71 -19.34
CA THR A 505 24.49 51.61 -18.85
C THR A 505 25.82 50.84 -18.75
N ALA A 506 25.81 49.57 -18.32
CA ALA A 506 26.96 48.67 -18.38
C ALA A 506 27.33 48.33 -19.84
N LEU A 507 26.34 48.14 -20.73
CA LEU A 507 26.53 47.89 -22.16
C LEU A 507 26.84 49.17 -22.94
N ASN A 508 26.50 50.37 -22.46
CA ASN A 508 26.94 51.66 -23.03
C ASN A 508 28.33 52.09 -22.48
N LEU A 509 28.76 51.56 -21.32
CA LEU A 509 30.16 51.57 -20.90
C LEU A 509 30.99 50.62 -21.78
N VAL A 510 30.45 49.46 -22.16
CA VAL A 510 31.11 48.47 -23.06
C VAL A 510 31.02 48.85 -24.54
N LYS A 511 29.94 49.50 -25.02
CA LYS A 511 29.79 49.99 -26.42
C LYS A 511 30.52 51.31 -26.71
N SER A 512 31.26 51.87 -25.75
CA SER A 512 32.27 52.90 -26.05
C SER A 512 33.60 52.31 -26.53
N GLU A 513 33.74 50.98 -26.54
CA GLU A 513 34.85 50.27 -27.18
C GLU A 513 34.34 49.28 -28.24
N SER A 514 34.44 49.72 -29.49
CA SER A 514 34.38 48.94 -30.73
C SER A 514 33.00 48.58 -31.30
N THR A 515 32.47 49.50 -32.09
CA THR A 515 31.91 49.15 -33.41
C THR A 515 33.03 49.33 -34.45
N ASP A 516 33.39 48.26 -35.17
CA ASP A 516 33.13 48.27 -36.60
C ASP A 516 33.16 46.85 -37.21
N GLU A 517 32.20 46.64 -38.11
CA GLU A 517 31.80 45.40 -38.75
C GLU A 517 32.73 44.93 -39.88
N THR A 518 32.40 43.73 -40.38
CA THR A 518 32.51 43.14 -41.74
C THR A 518 33.43 41.91 -41.82
N ASP A 519 33.17 40.83 -42.56
CA ASP A 519 32.03 40.26 -43.29
C ASP A 519 32.52 38.87 -43.80
N THR A 520 31.61 37.92 -44.06
CA THR A 520 31.73 36.72 -44.94
C THR A 520 32.53 35.42 -44.58
N VAL A 521 31.76 34.31 -44.51
CA VAL A 521 31.82 33.08 -45.37
C VAL A 521 32.92 31.98 -45.19
N ARG A 522 32.41 30.75 -44.91
CA ARG A 522 32.84 29.37 -45.30
C ARG A 522 34.18 28.75 -44.84
N ARG A 523 34.01 27.48 -44.43
CA ARG A 523 34.83 26.25 -44.68
C ARG A 523 36.19 26.09 -43.98
N ALA A 524 36.26 24.95 -43.29
CA ALA A 524 37.32 23.93 -43.32
C ALA A 524 38.70 24.22 -42.69
N ASP A 525 39.00 23.37 -41.71
CA ASP A 525 40.24 22.62 -41.50
C ASP A 525 41.56 23.31 -41.08
N SER A 526 42.17 22.65 -40.09
CA SER A 526 43.61 22.50 -39.82
C SER A 526 44.47 23.62 -39.21
N SER A 527 45.11 23.23 -38.10
CA SER A 527 46.54 23.42 -37.75
C SER A 527 47.08 24.77 -37.21
N ALA A 528 47.56 24.67 -35.96
CA ALA A 528 48.90 25.03 -35.46
C ALA A 528 49.38 26.51 -35.34
N SER A 529 49.75 26.83 -34.09
CA SER A 529 51.03 27.45 -33.65
C SER A 529 51.23 28.99 -33.63
N ARG A 530 51.49 29.47 -32.40
CA ARG A 530 52.49 30.49 -31.94
C ARG A 530 52.22 31.99 -32.13
N SER A 531 52.17 32.73 -31.02
CA SER A 531 53.27 33.60 -30.50
C SER A 531 52.82 34.94 -29.86
N LEU A 532 53.01 35.04 -28.54
CA LEU A 532 53.64 36.11 -27.73
C LEU A 532 53.50 37.62 -28.06
N GLY A 533 53.20 38.38 -26.99
CA GLY A 533 53.47 39.81 -26.78
C GLY A 533 52.36 40.45 -25.92
N ASP A 534 52.40 40.65 -24.59
CA ASP A 534 53.36 41.15 -23.59
C ASP A 534 53.09 42.62 -23.16
N PHE A 535 52.79 42.78 -21.85
CA PHE A 535 52.58 43.96 -20.96
C PHE A 535 51.49 45.00 -21.31
N ASP A 536 50.64 45.47 -20.37
CA ASP A 536 51.01 46.04 -19.05
C ASP A 536 49.89 45.94 -17.97
N LYS A 537 50.31 46.08 -16.71
CA LYS A 537 49.68 45.78 -15.40
C LYS A 537 48.57 46.73 -14.94
N SER A 538 47.58 46.19 -14.20
CA SER A 538 47.16 46.70 -12.88
C SER A 538 46.39 45.66 -12.04
N GLU A 539 46.90 45.40 -10.84
CA GLU A 539 46.37 44.65 -9.67
C GLU A 539 44.90 44.96 -9.32
N ALA A 540 44.06 44.12 -8.68
CA ALA A 540 44.16 42.77 -8.14
C ALA A 540 42.72 42.26 -7.82
N ASP A 541 42.41 41.01 -8.15
CA ASP A 541 41.52 40.14 -7.38
C ASP A 541 42.03 38.70 -7.60
N ASN A 542 42.64 38.13 -6.57
CA ASN A 542 43.45 36.92 -6.66
C ASN A 542 42.92 35.91 -5.65
N GLN A 543 41.89 35.16 -6.05
CA GLN A 543 41.66 33.81 -5.51
C GLN A 543 41.75 32.80 -6.65
N PRO A 544 42.63 31.79 -6.55
CA PRO A 544 42.70 30.73 -7.53
C PRO A 544 41.39 29.93 -7.54
N ARG A 545 40.81 29.73 -8.73
CA ARG A 545 39.66 28.84 -8.94
C ARG A 545 40.16 27.50 -9.46
N ILE A 546 39.96 26.44 -8.69
CA ILE A 546 40.19 25.06 -9.12
C ILE A 546 39.08 24.68 -10.11
N ILE A 547 39.43 24.21 -11.30
CA ILE A 547 38.48 23.82 -12.36
C ILE A 547 38.57 22.30 -12.57
N PHE A 548 37.43 21.62 -12.45
CA PHE A 548 37.29 20.18 -12.70
C PHE A 548 36.95 19.96 -14.18
N LEU A 549 37.69 19.08 -14.85
CA LEU A 549 37.50 18.76 -16.27
C LEU A 549 37.14 17.26 -16.34
N GLY A 550 35.88 16.93 -16.68
CA GLY A 550 35.45 15.54 -16.81
C GLY A 550 36.11 14.80 -17.99
N LEU A 551 36.31 13.48 -17.80
CA LEU A 551 36.89 12.42 -18.66
C LEU A 551 38.43 12.17 -18.56
N PRO A 552 38.87 10.90 -18.64
CA PRO A 552 39.94 10.37 -17.79
C PRO A 552 41.35 10.73 -18.25
N TYR A 553 42.17 11.15 -17.29
CA TYR A 553 43.62 11.03 -17.37
C TYR A 553 44.00 9.55 -17.21
N SER A 554 44.85 9.02 -18.09
CA SER A 554 45.29 7.61 -18.12
C SER A 554 46.24 7.21 -16.98
N GLY A 555 46.14 7.85 -15.81
CA GLY A 555 47.07 7.67 -14.68
C GLY A 555 46.55 6.87 -13.49
N PHE A 556 45.25 6.54 -13.44
CA PHE A 556 44.68 5.80 -12.31
C PHE A 556 44.42 4.34 -12.71
N GLY A 557 45.37 3.47 -12.38
CA GLY A 557 45.29 2.02 -12.57
C GLY A 557 45.97 1.26 -11.44
N GLY A 558 45.34 1.22 -10.27
CA GLY A 558 45.69 0.32 -9.16
C GLY A 558 44.75 -0.87 -9.16
N GLY A 559 44.93 -1.79 -10.12
CA GLY A 559 44.17 -3.03 -10.23
C GLY A 559 44.86 -4.18 -9.50
N ALA A 560 44.02 -5.01 -8.89
CA ALA A 560 44.32 -6.28 -8.24
C ALA A 560 45.35 -7.17 -8.96
N ALA A 561 46.01 -8.00 -8.16
CA ALA A 561 47.08 -8.91 -8.54
C ALA A 561 46.85 -9.67 -9.86
N PRO A 562 47.84 -9.74 -10.76
CA PRO A 562 47.75 -10.61 -11.92
C PRO A 562 47.80 -12.08 -11.48
N LYS A 563 46.83 -12.86 -11.96
CA LYS A 563 46.84 -14.32 -11.95
C LYS A 563 48.20 -14.84 -12.40
N VAL A 564 48.89 -15.53 -11.50
CA VAL A 564 50.08 -16.32 -11.81
C VAL A 564 49.65 -17.54 -12.63
N SER A 565 49.88 -17.48 -13.95
CA SER A 565 49.97 -18.70 -14.76
C SER A 565 51.35 -19.32 -14.53
N LEU A 566 51.38 -20.47 -13.88
CA LEU A 566 52.54 -21.34 -13.84
C LEU A 566 52.86 -21.81 -15.27
N VAL A 567 53.95 -21.28 -15.83
CA VAL A 567 54.67 -21.92 -16.93
C VAL A 567 56.12 -22.09 -16.50
N SER A 568 56.57 -23.32 -16.69
CA SER A 568 57.81 -23.96 -16.27
C SER A 568 59.11 -23.24 -16.62
N GLU A 569 60.08 -23.49 -15.74
CA GLU A 569 61.53 -23.30 -15.84
C GLU A 569 62.13 -23.34 -17.26
N SER A 570 63.00 -22.37 -17.54
CA SER A 570 64.35 -22.69 -18.03
C SER A 570 65.34 -21.60 -17.61
N GLU A 571 66.44 -22.08 -17.04
CA GLU A 571 67.63 -21.33 -16.64
C GLU A 571 68.30 -20.65 -17.84
N GLN A 572 68.81 -19.42 -17.64
CA GLN A 572 70.20 -19.07 -17.98
C GLN A 572 70.55 -17.61 -17.65
N GLY A 573 71.68 -17.44 -16.95
CA GLY A 573 72.65 -16.42 -17.29
C GLY A 573 72.66 -15.17 -16.41
N GLU A 574 73.54 -15.21 -15.41
CA GLU A 574 74.09 -14.04 -14.72
C GLU A 574 74.65 -13.02 -15.73
N ASP A 575 74.37 -11.74 -15.51
CA ASP A 575 75.36 -10.69 -15.62
C ASP A 575 75.05 -9.62 -14.56
N GLN A 576 75.98 -9.47 -13.62
CA GLN A 576 76.03 -8.34 -12.70
C GLN A 576 76.55 -7.13 -13.49
N GLU A 577 75.72 -6.12 -13.69
CA GLU A 577 76.18 -4.75 -13.86
C GLU A 577 75.91 -3.98 -12.57
N GLU A 578 76.97 -3.40 -12.04
CA GLU A 578 77.01 -2.55 -10.85
C GLU A 578 76.07 -1.36 -10.98
N GLU A 579 75.41 -1.05 -9.87
CA GLU A 579 74.56 0.11 -9.62
C GLU A 579 75.27 1.43 -9.98
N ASP A 580 74.69 2.18 -10.92
CA ASP A 580 74.60 3.64 -10.77
C ASP A 580 73.19 3.91 -10.22
N GLU A 581 73.09 4.13 -8.90
CA GLU A 581 71.89 4.64 -8.23
C GLU A 581 71.55 6.02 -8.83
N GLN A 582 70.71 6.04 -9.87
CA GLN A 582 69.92 7.22 -10.17
C GLN A 582 68.90 7.34 -9.04
N GLU A 583 69.21 8.21 -8.06
CA GLU A 583 68.30 8.62 -7.00
C GLU A 583 66.99 9.08 -7.67
N THR A 584 66.00 8.18 -7.74
CA THR A 584 64.67 8.52 -8.23
C THR A 584 64.11 9.52 -7.24
N VAL A 585 63.83 10.74 -7.69
CA VAL A 585 63.17 11.75 -6.87
C VAL A 585 61.74 11.24 -6.61
N SER A 586 61.59 10.44 -5.57
CA SER A 586 60.30 9.88 -5.15
C SER A 586 59.57 10.92 -4.32
N LEU A 587 58.40 11.37 -4.79
CA LEU A 587 57.53 12.24 -4.02
C LEU A 587 56.87 11.46 -2.89
N SER A 588 56.86 12.02 -1.68
CA SER A 588 56.04 11.48 -0.58
C SER A 588 54.56 11.70 -0.86
N ALA A 589 53.69 10.80 -0.40
CA ALA A 589 52.25 11.03 -0.42
C ALA A 589 51.90 12.32 0.36
N PRO A 590 50.99 13.17 -0.14
CA PRO A 590 50.52 14.34 0.61
C PRO A 590 49.89 13.90 1.93
N ILE A 591 50.25 14.55 3.04
CA ILE A 591 49.58 14.30 4.32
C ILE A 591 48.25 15.06 4.28
N LEU A 592 47.16 14.34 3.98
CA LEU A 592 45.80 14.86 3.95
C LEU A 592 45.25 14.97 5.37
N SER A 593 44.61 16.10 5.68
CA SER A 593 44.01 16.39 6.97
C SER A 593 42.65 17.05 6.79
N VAL A 594 41.68 16.56 7.56
CA VAL A 594 40.35 17.13 7.73
C VAL A 594 40.16 17.37 9.23
N SER A 595 40.50 18.57 9.71
CA SER A 595 40.48 18.88 11.14
C SER A 595 39.10 18.74 11.79
N GLN A 596 38.04 18.74 10.97
CA GLN A 596 36.67 18.55 11.44
C GLN A 596 36.43 17.10 11.90
N CYS A 597 37.16 16.12 11.36
CA CYS A 597 37.05 14.72 11.77
C CYS A 597 37.59 14.46 13.19
N ASP A 598 38.41 15.36 13.75
CA ASP A 598 38.84 15.29 15.16
C ASP A 598 37.65 15.43 16.14
N TYR A 599 36.52 15.94 15.65
CA TYR A 599 35.26 16.11 16.36
C TYR A 599 34.13 15.30 15.70
N SER A 600 34.47 14.14 15.12
CA SER A 600 33.49 13.20 14.57
C SER A 600 32.43 12.85 15.60
N LEU A 601 31.18 12.76 15.15
CA LEU A 601 30.04 12.35 15.98
C LEU A 601 29.95 10.83 16.13
N ALA A 602 30.63 10.09 15.26
CA ALA A 602 30.68 8.63 15.26
C ALA A 602 31.90 8.11 16.02
N THR A 603 31.79 6.90 16.58
CA THR A 603 32.92 6.22 17.25
C THR A 603 33.99 5.73 16.27
N ASP A 604 33.62 5.57 15.01
CA ASP A 604 34.44 5.17 13.88
C ASP A 604 34.10 6.02 12.64
N GLY A 605 35.08 6.18 11.74
CA GLY A 605 34.91 7.05 10.57
C GLY A 605 34.90 8.56 10.88
N CYS A 606 34.45 9.35 9.90
CA CYS A 606 34.35 10.81 10.02
C CYS A 606 32.93 11.27 9.67
N LEU A 607 32.08 11.30 10.70
CA LEU A 607 30.70 11.75 10.62
C LEU A 607 30.59 13.21 11.10
N LEU A 608 30.10 14.08 10.22
CA LEU A 608 30.03 15.52 10.48
C LEU A 608 28.60 16.06 10.30
N ALA A 609 28.14 16.86 11.25
CA ALA A 609 26.86 17.59 11.16
C ALA A 609 26.99 18.94 10.42
N THR A 610 27.77 18.97 9.34
CA THR A 610 27.95 20.19 8.53
C THR A 610 28.28 19.85 7.08
N THR A 611 27.59 20.52 6.15
CA THR A 611 27.79 20.34 4.72
C THR A 611 29.07 21.00 4.19
N THR A 612 29.74 21.84 4.98
CA THR A 612 30.96 22.54 4.55
C THR A 612 32.20 21.89 5.18
N VAL A 613 33.00 21.19 4.37
CA VAL A 613 34.20 20.46 4.82
C VAL A 613 35.48 21.03 4.22
N ASN A 614 36.49 21.25 5.05
CA ASN A 614 37.79 21.76 4.64
C ASN A 614 38.82 20.62 4.64
N PHE A 615 39.27 20.28 3.44
CA PHE A 615 40.40 19.40 3.20
C PHE A 615 41.67 20.24 3.12
N SER A 616 42.73 19.81 3.76
CA SER A 616 44.04 20.48 3.70
C SER A 616 45.17 19.47 3.62
N TRP A 617 46.29 19.87 3.02
CA TRP A 617 47.47 19.01 2.95
C TRP A 617 48.75 19.80 3.04
N THR A 618 49.81 19.12 3.48
CA THR A 618 51.13 19.74 3.59
C THR A 618 51.82 19.80 2.22
N ALA A 619 52.62 20.87 2.03
CA ALA A 619 53.44 21.01 0.83
C ALA A 619 54.42 19.83 0.71
N VAL A 620 54.42 19.13 -0.42
CA VAL A 620 55.32 18.00 -0.69
C VAL A 620 56.56 18.54 -1.39
N SER A 621 57.74 18.28 -0.81
CA SER A 621 59.00 18.75 -1.39
C SER A 621 59.22 18.13 -2.77
N GLY A 622 59.47 18.97 -3.79
CA GLY A 622 59.66 18.54 -5.18
C GLY A 622 58.38 18.39 -6.01
N ALA A 623 57.20 18.63 -5.43
CA ALA A 623 55.94 18.64 -6.17
C ALA A 623 55.76 19.96 -6.95
N ASP A 624 55.35 19.87 -8.22
CA ASP A 624 54.99 21.01 -9.06
C ASP A 624 53.51 21.40 -8.87
N HIS A 625 52.63 20.41 -8.70
CA HIS A 625 51.20 20.57 -8.44
C HIS A 625 50.63 19.29 -7.81
N TYR A 626 49.33 19.27 -7.54
CA TYR A 626 48.60 18.14 -6.97
C TYR A 626 47.50 17.69 -7.93
N ALA A 627 47.28 16.38 -8.03
CA ALA A 627 46.04 15.84 -8.59
C ALA A 627 45.09 15.47 -7.46
N ILE A 628 43.86 15.93 -7.56
CA ILE A 628 42.78 15.69 -6.61
C ILE A 628 41.64 14.95 -7.30
N SER A 629 40.93 14.12 -6.54
CA SER A 629 39.71 13.44 -6.98
C SER A 629 38.58 13.60 -5.97
N LYS A 630 37.37 13.75 -6.49
CA LYS A 630 36.12 13.92 -5.75
C LYS A 630 35.13 12.87 -6.22
N ASN A 631 34.90 11.81 -5.45
CA ASN A 631 34.01 10.72 -5.86
C ASN A 631 34.32 10.21 -7.29
N GLY A 632 35.61 10.22 -7.68
CA GLY A 632 36.06 9.81 -9.03
C GLY A 632 36.16 10.92 -10.07
N GLU A 633 35.80 12.18 -9.78
CA GLU A 633 36.05 13.33 -10.66
C GLU A 633 37.41 13.99 -10.37
N TYR A 634 38.25 14.14 -11.40
CA TYR A 634 39.64 14.55 -11.23
C TYR A 634 39.88 16.04 -11.58
N ALA A 635 40.80 16.68 -10.85
CA ALA A 635 41.36 17.99 -11.19
C ALA A 635 42.83 18.09 -10.76
N THR A 636 43.46 19.20 -11.14
CA THR A 636 44.78 19.57 -10.61
C THR A 636 44.73 20.91 -9.90
N THR A 637 45.56 21.09 -8.88
CA THR A 637 45.67 22.34 -8.11
C THR A 637 47.09 22.57 -7.60
N ILE A 638 47.43 23.84 -7.34
CA ILE A 638 48.64 24.23 -6.59
C ILE A 638 48.31 24.69 -5.16
N ASP A 639 47.03 24.80 -4.84
CA ASP A 639 46.58 25.14 -3.50
C ASP A 639 46.90 24.00 -2.54
N LEU A 640 46.88 24.30 -1.24
CA LEU A 640 47.13 23.34 -0.17
C LEU A 640 45.86 23.02 0.63
N SER A 641 44.71 23.47 0.12
CA SER A 641 43.42 23.26 0.74
C SER A 641 42.30 23.29 -0.29
N PHE A 642 41.20 22.63 0.06
CA PHE A 642 39.98 22.61 -0.72
C PHE A 642 38.77 22.60 0.22
N THR A 643 37.83 23.51 0.02
CA THR A 643 36.55 23.52 0.73
C THR A 643 35.48 22.88 -0.15
N ALA A 644 34.90 21.80 0.34
CA ALA A 644 33.78 21.11 -0.29
C ALA A 644 32.46 21.55 0.35
N ASN A 645 31.45 21.79 -0.50
CA ASN A 645 30.05 21.77 -0.07
C ASN A 645 29.51 20.41 -0.46
N ILE A 646 29.25 19.56 0.52
CA ILE A 646 28.81 18.18 0.37
C ILE A 646 27.33 18.14 0.71
N SER A 647 26.55 17.38 -0.05
CA SER A 647 25.13 17.20 0.21
C SER A 647 24.90 16.60 1.58
N ASP A 648 23.78 16.93 2.20
CA ASP A 648 23.39 16.27 3.44
C ASP A 648 23.08 14.79 3.20
N PHE A 649 23.22 13.96 4.22
CA PHE A 649 23.06 12.50 4.15
C PHE A 649 23.84 11.87 2.99
N SER A 650 25.11 12.24 2.81
CA SER A 650 25.95 11.71 1.73
C SER A 650 27.39 11.49 2.14
N ASP A 651 28.02 10.53 1.45
CA ASP A 651 29.43 10.23 1.56
C ASP A 651 30.26 10.97 0.51
N TYR A 652 31.44 11.41 0.94
CA TYR A 652 32.38 12.12 0.09
C TYR A 652 33.79 11.56 0.23
N ASN A 653 34.25 10.91 -0.83
CA ASN A 653 35.60 10.40 -0.98
C ASN A 653 36.49 11.45 -1.66
N PHE A 654 37.40 12.04 -0.88
CA PHE A 654 38.41 12.97 -1.39
C PHE A 654 39.77 12.28 -1.42
N SER A 655 40.44 12.33 -2.57
CA SER A 655 41.79 11.78 -2.69
C SER A 655 42.76 12.75 -3.37
N ILE A 656 44.03 12.65 -3.02
CA ILE A 656 45.08 13.56 -3.47
C ILE A 656 46.43 12.85 -3.68
N SER A 657 47.14 13.25 -4.74
CA SER A 657 48.53 12.87 -5.02
C SER A 657 49.35 14.09 -5.42
N ALA A 658 50.64 14.09 -5.08
CA ALA A 658 51.59 15.10 -5.51
C ALA A 658 52.21 14.70 -6.86
N ILE A 659 52.36 15.67 -7.76
CA ILE A 659 52.90 15.46 -9.11
C ILE A 659 54.10 16.37 -9.33
N SER A 660 55.19 15.80 -9.85
CA SER A 660 56.32 16.52 -10.43
C SER A 660 56.40 16.25 -11.93
N ASN A 661 57.27 16.97 -12.63
CA ASN A 661 57.56 16.76 -14.05
C ASN A 661 58.02 15.32 -14.39
N ALA A 662 58.41 14.49 -13.41
CA ALA A 662 58.96 13.15 -13.64
C ALA A 662 58.23 12.02 -12.90
N THR A 663 57.49 12.29 -11.82
CA THR A 663 56.90 11.27 -10.93
C THR A 663 55.59 11.73 -10.29
N THR A 664 54.70 10.76 -9.98
CA THR A 664 53.49 10.95 -9.17
C THR A 664 53.67 10.21 -7.84
N SER A 665 53.32 10.83 -6.72
CA SER A 665 53.36 10.18 -5.40
C SER A 665 52.27 9.10 -5.27
N ALA A 666 52.35 8.30 -4.20
CA ALA A 666 51.17 7.55 -3.76
C ALA A 666 50.01 8.50 -3.38
N THR A 667 48.78 7.98 -3.44
CA THR A 667 47.54 8.71 -3.17
C THR A 667 47.19 8.62 -1.69
N SER A 668 46.79 9.76 -1.12
CA SER A 668 46.13 9.84 0.19
C SER A 668 44.64 10.04 -0.01
N THR A 669 43.82 9.29 0.71
CA THR A 669 42.36 9.32 0.58
C THR A 669 41.72 9.52 1.95
N GLN A 670 40.66 10.31 2.01
CA GLN A 670 39.80 10.47 3.18
C GLN A 670 38.34 10.44 2.73
N THR A 671 37.55 9.56 3.35
CA THR A 671 36.09 9.59 3.27
C THR A 671 35.53 10.40 4.43
N VAL A 672 34.55 11.25 4.16
CA VAL A 672 33.75 11.96 5.16
C VAL A 672 32.27 11.73 4.87
N SER A 673 31.48 11.57 5.93
CA SER A 673 30.03 11.34 5.86
C SER A 673 29.30 12.51 6.49
N ILE A 674 28.30 13.04 5.81
CA ILE A 674 27.55 14.22 6.26
C ILE A 674 26.15 13.82 6.70
N ALA A 675 25.74 14.25 7.89
CA ALA A 675 24.36 14.19 8.36
C ALA A 675 24.10 15.36 9.31
N THR A 676 23.34 16.38 8.88
CA THR A 676 23.08 17.57 9.70
C THR A 676 22.14 17.28 10.88
N ILE A 677 21.29 16.26 10.75
CA ILE A 677 20.45 15.70 11.81
C ILE A 677 20.86 14.22 12.01
N PRO A 678 22.04 13.95 12.60
CA PRO A 678 22.53 12.58 12.73
C PRO A 678 21.71 11.79 13.76
N LEU A 679 21.25 12.46 14.83
CA LEU A 679 20.23 11.97 15.73
C LEU A 679 19.00 12.87 15.65
N ALA A 680 17.82 12.26 15.62
CA ALA A 680 16.54 12.91 15.44
C ALA A 680 15.60 12.61 16.60
N ILE A 681 14.94 13.60 17.19
CA ILE A 681 13.76 13.37 18.04
C ILE A 681 12.67 12.82 17.12
N ASN A 682 12.18 11.60 17.38
CA ASN A 682 11.34 10.86 16.44
C ASN A 682 9.88 10.73 16.90
N GLU A 683 9.66 10.42 18.18
CA GLU A 683 8.32 10.27 18.76
C GLU A 683 8.30 10.83 20.20
N VAL A 684 7.16 11.42 20.58
CA VAL A 684 6.97 12.06 21.88
C VAL A 684 5.62 11.67 22.48
N ALA A 685 5.65 11.08 23.68
CA ALA A 685 4.48 10.66 24.43
C ALA A 685 4.29 11.48 25.71
N TRP A 686 4.10 12.78 25.56
CA TRP A 686 3.96 13.76 26.66
C TRP A 686 2.72 13.54 27.55
N MET A 687 1.73 12.81 27.05
CA MET A 687 0.47 12.53 27.75
C MET A 687 0.51 11.24 28.60
N GLY A 688 1.56 10.44 28.47
CA GLY A 688 1.66 9.10 29.04
C GLY A 688 0.78 8.05 28.34
N THR A 689 0.54 6.92 29.01
CA THR A 689 -0.18 5.75 28.46
C THR A 689 -1.57 5.59 29.08
N GLN A 690 -2.29 4.52 28.74
CA GLN A 690 -3.53 4.18 29.40
C GLN A 690 -3.33 3.82 30.88
N ALA A 691 -2.28 3.06 31.19
CA ALA A 691 -1.91 2.71 32.56
C ALA A 691 -1.60 3.96 33.42
N SER A 692 -0.88 4.96 32.89
CA SER A 692 -0.51 6.14 33.67
C SER A 692 -0.23 7.39 32.86
N THR A 693 -0.63 8.56 33.39
CA THR A 693 -0.17 9.89 32.91
C THR A 693 1.32 10.12 33.11
N PHE A 694 1.97 9.28 33.93
CA PHE A 694 3.40 9.38 34.23
C PHE A 694 4.25 8.46 33.35
N ASP A 695 3.63 7.67 32.48
CA ASP A 695 4.31 6.77 31.54
C ASP A 695 4.71 7.55 30.28
N GLU A 696 5.36 8.68 30.51
CA GLU A 696 5.87 9.60 29.50
C GLU A 696 7.18 9.06 28.90
N TRP A 697 7.36 9.23 27.60
CA TRP A 697 8.59 8.85 26.92
C TRP A 697 8.89 9.73 25.69
N LEU A 698 10.16 9.70 25.31
CA LEU A 698 10.73 10.32 24.11
C LEU A 698 11.45 9.25 23.31
N GLU A 699 11.52 9.36 22.00
CA GLU A 699 12.34 8.49 21.18
C GLU A 699 13.30 9.28 20.31
N ILE A 700 14.52 8.75 20.19
CA ILE A 700 15.55 9.26 19.30
C ILE A 700 15.84 8.21 18.23
N LYS A 701 15.96 8.64 16.98
CA LYS A 701 16.42 7.81 15.85
C LYS A 701 17.84 8.21 15.43
N ASN A 702 18.70 7.23 15.20
CA ASN A 702 19.96 7.44 14.48
C ASN A 702 19.70 7.42 12.97
N ASN A 703 20.02 8.48 12.24
CA ASN A 703 19.82 8.54 10.79
C ASN A 703 21.04 8.05 9.99
N THR A 704 22.13 7.66 10.68
CA THR A 704 23.44 7.41 10.06
C THR A 704 23.81 5.93 10.08
N ASP A 705 24.83 5.57 9.31
CA ASP A 705 25.38 4.21 9.23
C ASP A 705 26.44 3.92 10.30
N PHE A 706 26.59 4.84 11.26
CA PHE A 706 27.62 4.79 12.27
C PHE A 706 27.05 4.57 13.67
N ILE A 707 27.85 3.92 14.52
CA ILE A 707 27.59 3.87 15.95
C ILE A 707 27.91 5.24 16.55
N ILE A 708 26.94 5.86 17.22
CA ILE A 708 27.08 7.18 17.86
C ILE A 708 27.20 7.02 19.37
N ASP A 709 28.25 7.63 19.96
CA ASP A 709 28.40 7.74 21.42
C ASP A 709 27.51 8.87 21.96
N LEU A 710 26.62 8.50 22.87
CA LEU A 710 25.62 9.38 23.47
C LEU A 710 26.16 10.18 24.67
N SER A 711 27.40 9.94 25.11
CA SER A 711 27.98 10.53 26.33
C SER A 711 28.06 12.06 26.34
N GLN A 712 28.06 12.71 25.17
CA GLN A 712 28.06 14.17 25.02
C GLN A 712 26.73 14.73 24.55
N TRP A 713 25.71 13.89 24.41
CA TRP A 713 24.39 14.30 23.96
C TRP A 713 23.47 14.61 25.14
N VAL A 714 22.67 15.65 24.98
CA VAL A 714 21.70 16.11 25.98
C VAL A 714 20.36 16.38 25.30
N LEU A 715 19.29 15.88 25.91
CA LEU A 715 17.93 16.33 25.64
C LEU A 715 17.51 17.28 26.75
N GLU A 716 17.09 18.49 26.41
CA GLU A 716 16.59 19.44 27.40
C GLU A 716 15.34 20.18 26.91
N SER A 717 14.35 20.32 27.80
CA SER A 717 13.25 21.26 27.57
C SER A 717 13.74 22.70 27.77
N GLN A 718 13.17 23.64 27.00
CA GLN A 718 13.54 25.06 27.09
C GLN A 718 13.32 25.67 28.50
N ASP A 719 12.40 25.13 29.29
CA ASP A 719 12.17 25.57 30.67
C ASP A 719 13.13 24.92 31.70
N GLY A 720 13.98 24.00 31.24
CA GLY A 720 14.98 23.27 32.02
C GLY A 720 14.50 21.95 32.64
N ALA A 721 13.26 21.51 32.39
CA ALA A 721 12.74 20.24 32.87
C ALA A 721 11.86 19.55 31.80
N PRO A 722 12.23 18.34 31.30
CA PRO A 722 13.36 17.52 31.75
C PRO A 722 14.71 18.01 31.19
N TYR A 723 15.79 17.73 31.93
CA TYR A 723 17.17 17.77 31.44
C TYR A 723 17.74 16.36 31.51
N ILE A 724 18.04 15.76 30.36
CA ILE A 724 18.41 14.36 30.22
C ILE A 724 19.81 14.28 29.61
N GLN A 725 20.79 13.91 30.43
CA GLN A 725 22.12 13.54 29.94
C GLN A 725 22.05 12.12 29.38
N LEU A 726 22.27 11.97 28.07
CA LEU A 726 22.30 10.66 27.44
C LEU A 726 23.62 9.94 27.76
N SER A 727 23.62 8.63 27.61
CA SER A 727 24.77 7.77 27.83
C SER A 727 24.64 6.46 27.06
N GLY A 728 25.75 5.75 26.88
CA GLY A 728 25.78 4.55 26.04
C GLY A 728 26.01 4.88 24.57
N THR A 729 25.62 3.98 23.70
CA THR A 729 25.75 4.11 22.25
C THR A 729 24.42 3.78 21.60
N ILE A 730 24.15 4.37 20.44
CA ILE A 730 23.06 3.97 19.54
C ILE A 730 23.68 3.47 18.24
N GLY A 731 23.26 2.30 17.80
CA GLY A 731 23.73 1.68 16.57
C GLY A 731 23.19 2.37 15.31
N PRO A 732 23.72 2.01 14.13
CA PRO A 732 23.23 2.51 12.85
C PRO A 732 21.71 2.32 12.70
N LYS A 733 21.00 3.34 12.23
CA LYS A 733 19.54 3.32 11.97
C LYS A 733 18.62 2.95 13.16
N GLU A 734 19.16 2.70 14.34
CA GLU A 734 18.41 2.26 15.52
C GLU A 734 17.52 3.37 16.12
N TYR A 735 16.50 2.91 16.85
CA TYR A 735 15.65 3.71 17.71
C TYR A 735 16.04 3.52 19.19
N LEU A 736 15.99 4.59 19.96
CA LEU A 736 16.20 4.60 21.40
C LEU A 736 15.02 5.23 22.12
N VAL A 737 14.29 4.42 22.89
CA VAL A 737 13.17 4.87 23.71
C VAL A 737 13.68 5.31 25.08
N LEU A 738 13.33 6.53 25.46
CA LEU A 738 13.69 7.16 26.73
C LEU A 738 12.43 7.28 27.57
N GLU A 739 12.29 6.43 28.59
CA GLU A 739 11.12 6.44 29.47
C GLU A 739 11.38 7.19 30.79
N ARG A 740 10.35 7.89 31.29
CA ARG A 740 10.46 8.69 32.51
C ARG A 740 10.62 7.85 33.78
N ARG A 741 10.12 6.61 33.78
CA ARG A 741 10.15 5.65 34.90
C ARG A 741 10.41 4.25 34.36
N GLU A 742 11.01 3.40 35.16
CA GLU A 742 11.35 2.04 34.75
C GLU A 742 10.11 1.19 34.42
N ASN A 743 10.19 0.43 33.33
CA ASN A 743 9.22 -0.58 32.88
C ASN A 743 7.83 0.00 32.57
N THR A 744 7.79 1.19 31.99
CA THR A 744 6.55 1.83 31.55
C THR A 744 6.20 1.53 30.11
N ILE A 745 7.21 1.33 29.26
CA ILE A 745 7.08 0.98 27.85
C ILE A 745 7.77 -0.36 27.59
N VAL A 746 7.02 -1.33 27.08
CA VAL A 746 7.50 -2.67 26.73
C VAL A 746 7.47 -2.80 25.21
N THR A 747 8.64 -2.80 24.59
CA THR A 747 8.82 -3.03 23.14
C THR A 747 9.98 -4.01 22.92
N SER A 748 9.87 -4.86 21.90
CA SER A 748 10.95 -5.77 21.46
C SER A 748 11.90 -5.12 20.44
N GLU A 749 11.50 -3.98 19.90
CA GLU A 749 12.09 -3.43 18.68
C GLU A 749 13.14 -2.34 18.93
N ALA A 750 13.28 -1.89 20.18
CA ALA A 750 14.23 -0.85 20.54
C ALA A 750 14.79 -1.04 21.95
N SER A 751 15.97 -0.45 22.16
CA SER A 751 16.51 -0.27 23.50
C SER A 751 15.67 0.74 24.27
N VAL A 752 15.34 0.41 25.53
CA VAL A 752 14.61 1.30 26.44
C VAL A 752 15.56 1.74 27.56
N LEU A 753 15.72 3.06 27.73
CA LEU A 753 16.50 3.66 28.81
C LEU A 753 15.62 4.53 29.69
N THR A 754 15.72 4.33 31.00
CA THR A 754 15.02 5.19 31.96
C THR A 754 15.85 6.43 32.28
N TYR A 755 15.28 7.62 32.08
CA TYR A 755 15.98 8.89 32.35
C TYR A 755 15.61 9.54 33.69
N GLY A 756 14.55 9.11 34.34
CA GLY A 756 14.02 9.74 35.54
C GLY A 756 13.57 8.74 36.62
N ASN A 757 12.99 9.29 37.70
CA ASN A 757 12.37 8.51 38.76
C ASN A 757 10.85 8.79 38.89
N GLY A 758 10.28 9.46 37.89
CA GLY A 758 8.88 9.88 37.90
C GLY A 758 8.56 11.17 38.64
N SER A 759 9.54 11.83 39.27
CA SER A 759 9.33 13.15 39.88
C SER A 759 9.01 14.22 38.83
N SER A 760 8.43 15.35 39.26
CA SER A 760 7.97 16.42 38.36
C SER A 760 9.09 17.15 37.62
N GLU A 761 10.34 17.06 38.09
CA GLU A 761 11.52 17.62 37.40
C GLU A 761 11.89 16.84 36.12
N TRP A 762 11.34 15.64 35.96
CA TRP A 762 11.51 14.77 34.79
C TRP A 762 10.26 14.77 33.90
N ALA A 763 9.24 15.56 34.26
CA ALA A 763 7.98 15.58 33.53
C ALA A 763 8.08 16.45 32.30
N MET A 764 7.52 15.97 31.20
CA MET A 764 7.18 16.84 30.09
C MET A 764 5.97 17.72 30.45
N HIS A 765 5.94 18.96 29.98
CA HIS A 765 4.82 19.84 30.27
C HIS A 765 3.52 19.30 29.64
N ASN A 766 2.45 19.21 30.45
CA ASN A 766 1.17 18.60 30.03
C ASN A 766 -0.10 19.26 30.62
N ASN A 767 -0.01 20.44 31.24
CA ASN A 767 -1.14 21.06 31.96
C ASN A 767 -1.41 22.54 31.60
N GLY A 768 -2.59 22.80 31.02
CA GLY A 768 -3.17 24.15 30.78
C GLY A 768 -3.20 24.56 29.31
N ASN A 769 -4.06 25.52 28.92
CA ASN A 769 -3.99 26.16 27.60
C ASN A 769 -2.57 26.72 27.41
N GLY A 770 -1.77 26.15 26.52
CA GLY A 770 -0.34 26.43 26.43
C GLY A 770 0.55 25.30 26.96
N GLY A 771 0.08 24.05 26.89
CA GLY A 771 0.70 22.89 27.52
C GLY A 771 1.91 22.29 26.81
N GLY A 772 2.34 22.85 25.66
CA GLY A 772 3.46 22.32 24.89
C GLY A 772 4.83 22.83 25.36
N GLU A 773 5.88 22.11 24.98
CA GLU A 773 7.28 22.51 25.22
C GLU A 773 8.16 22.28 23.98
N GLU A 774 9.25 23.06 23.89
CA GLU A 774 10.31 22.87 22.89
C GLU A 774 11.41 22.00 23.53
N ILE A 775 11.64 20.81 22.98
CA ILE A 775 12.71 19.90 23.37
C ILE A 775 13.88 20.10 22.43
N LEU A 776 15.08 20.30 22.98
CA LEU A 776 16.33 20.50 22.26
C LEU A 776 17.19 19.25 22.39
N LEU A 777 17.65 18.71 21.25
CA LEU A 777 18.66 17.66 21.19
C LEU A 777 20.00 18.28 20.80
N SER A 778 20.92 18.32 21.76
CA SER A 778 22.19 19.01 21.64
C SER A 778 23.37 18.07 21.81
N TYR A 779 24.39 18.26 20.97
CA TYR A 779 25.70 17.66 21.13
C TYR A 779 26.65 18.70 21.74
N ALA A 780 27.18 18.41 22.92
CA ALA A 780 27.93 19.32 23.77
C ALA A 780 27.15 20.63 24.08
N SER A 781 27.28 21.65 23.23
CA SER A 781 26.57 22.94 23.36
C SER A 781 25.85 23.38 22.08
N THR A 782 25.82 22.53 21.07
CA THR A 782 25.22 22.83 19.76
C THR A 782 23.94 22.02 19.62
N THR A 783 22.81 22.71 19.48
CA THR A 783 21.54 22.07 19.14
C THR A 783 21.58 21.63 17.69
N LEU A 784 21.38 20.33 17.46
CA LEU A 784 21.36 19.72 16.13
C LEU A 784 19.94 19.37 15.69
N ASP A 785 19.05 19.09 16.64
CA ASP A 785 17.63 18.87 16.37
C ASP A 785 16.77 19.43 17.51
N LYS A 786 15.50 19.68 17.22
CA LYS A 786 14.55 20.18 18.22
C LYS A 786 13.11 19.99 17.78
N THR A 787 12.17 19.91 18.71
CA THR A 787 10.73 20.00 18.39
C THR A 787 10.34 21.45 18.03
N PRO A 788 9.13 21.69 17.50
CA PRO A 788 8.71 23.03 17.12
C PRO A 788 8.62 23.99 18.32
N ALA A 789 8.99 25.25 18.09
CA ALA A 789 8.94 26.27 19.12
C ALA A 789 7.49 26.58 19.53
N ILE A 790 7.18 26.43 20.81
CA ILE A 790 5.84 26.66 21.35
C ILE A 790 5.74 28.10 21.89
N SER A 791 5.13 29.02 21.13
CA SER A 791 4.90 30.40 21.57
C SER A 791 3.69 30.50 22.54
N GLY A 792 3.71 29.72 23.63
CA GLY A 792 2.65 29.65 24.64
C GLY A 792 1.40 28.87 24.21
N GLY A 793 1.56 27.90 23.30
CA GLY A 793 0.52 27.01 22.76
C GLY A 793 0.63 25.57 23.25
N ASP A 794 -0.24 24.69 22.79
CA ASP A 794 -0.18 23.26 23.08
C ASP A 794 0.86 22.56 22.19
N TRP A 795 1.22 21.32 22.51
CA TRP A 795 2.01 20.47 21.61
C TRP A 795 1.42 20.48 20.20
N THR A 796 2.27 20.49 19.16
CA THR A 796 1.77 20.60 17.77
C THR A 796 1.00 19.36 17.29
N ALA A 797 1.17 18.23 17.99
CA ALA A 797 0.55 16.95 17.70
C ALA A 797 0.47 16.09 18.99
N GLY A 798 -0.17 14.92 18.87
CA GLY A 798 -0.50 14.05 19.99
C GLY A 798 -1.86 14.39 20.59
N GLU A 799 -2.48 13.43 21.26
CA GLU A 799 -3.80 13.60 21.89
C GLU A 799 -3.81 13.14 23.34
N ASN A 800 -4.42 13.97 24.19
CA ASN A 800 -4.69 13.67 25.60
C ASN A 800 -6.16 13.91 25.95
N THR A 801 -7.07 13.50 25.07
CA THR A 801 -8.51 13.75 25.20
C THR A 801 -9.19 12.82 26.23
N SER A 802 -8.72 11.58 26.35
CA SER A 802 -9.15 10.59 27.33
C SER A 802 -7.98 9.70 27.75
N SER A 803 -8.03 9.12 28.96
CA SER A 803 -7.03 8.16 29.42
C SER A 803 -6.96 6.89 28.56
N THR A 804 -8.01 6.54 27.82
CA THR A 804 -8.06 5.34 26.97
C THR A 804 -7.76 5.62 25.49
N THR A 805 -7.49 6.88 25.12
CA THR A 805 -7.29 7.29 23.71
C THR A 805 -6.08 8.21 23.57
N ARG A 806 -5.07 8.04 24.41
CA ARG A 806 -3.84 8.82 24.35
C ARG A 806 -3.06 8.45 23.10
N LYS A 807 -2.65 9.43 22.32
CA LYS A 807 -1.91 9.24 21.07
C LYS A 807 -0.62 10.04 21.08
N THR A 808 0.47 9.44 20.62
CA THR A 808 1.78 10.08 20.58
C THR A 808 1.85 11.15 19.49
N MET A 809 2.82 12.04 19.64
CA MET A 809 3.25 12.99 18.62
C MET A 809 4.41 12.36 17.86
N GLU A 810 4.23 12.11 16.57
CA GLU A 810 5.18 11.39 15.73
C GLU A 810 5.73 12.29 14.63
N ARG A 811 7.02 12.11 14.30
CA ARG A 811 7.70 12.82 13.22
C ARG A 811 7.43 12.14 11.87
N VAL A 812 7.11 12.91 10.85
CA VAL A 812 6.84 12.40 9.49
C VAL A 812 8.12 11.92 8.81
N SER A 813 9.20 12.70 8.89
CA SER A 813 10.53 12.33 8.40
C SER A 813 11.62 12.75 9.39
N SER A 814 12.42 11.79 9.83
CA SER A 814 13.54 12.00 10.74
C SER A 814 14.73 12.73 10.10
N LYS A 815 14.84 12.70 8.77
CA LYS A 815 15.87 13.40 7.99
C LYS A 815 15.51 14.88 7.73
N GLU A 816 14.23 15.25 7.88
CA GLU A 816 13.73 16.63 7.72
C GLU A 816 13.70 17.37 9.06
N SER A 817 13.80 18.71 9.09
CA SER A 817 13.89 19.49 10.33
C SER A 817 12.76 19.23 11.34
N GLY A 818 13.10 18.98 12.61
CA GLY A 818 12.13 18.79 13.69
C GLY A 818 11.47 20.10 14.13
N SER A 819 12.04 21.26 13.79
CA SER A 819 11.44 22.55 14.14
C SER A 819 10.23 22.90 13.28
N ASP A 820 10.03 22.18 12.17
CA ASP A 820 8.91 22.38 11.26
C ASP A 820 7.66 21.66 11.78
N THR A 821 6.60 22.41 12.05
CA THR A 821 5.31 21.87 12.51
C THR A 821 4.67 20.91 11.50
N SER A 822 4.90 21.06 10.18
CA SER A 822 4.36 20.09 9.20
C SER A 822 5.07 18.75 9.20
N ASN A 823 6.22 18.64 9.87
CA ASN A 823 6.95 17.39 10.01
C ASN A 823 6.50 16.60 11.26
N TRP A 824 5.40 16.99 11.91
CA TRP A 824 4.83 16.30 13.07
C TRP A 824 3.34 16.08 12.90
N ALA A 825 2.87 14.90 13.27
CA ALA A 825 1.46 14.55 13.25
C ALA A 825 1.10 13.64 14.43
N THR A 826 -0.18 13.60 14.77
CA THR A 826 -0.69 12.69 15.80
C THR A 826 -0.65 11.27 15.26
N TRP A 827 -0.25 10.31 16.09
CA TRP A 827 -0.33 8.89 15.76
C TRP A 827 -1.68 8.53 15.12
N GLY A 828 -1.62 7.77 14.03
CA GLY A 828 -2.78 7.33 13.28
C GLY A 828 -3.34 8.32 12.26
N THR A 829 -2.68 9.47 12.02
CA THR A 829 -3.13 10.43 11.00
C THR A 829 -3.11 9.84 9.59
N ASN A 830 -2.07 9.05 9.25
CA ASN A 830 -2.00 8.34 7.96
C ASN A 830 -2.55 6.92 8.06
N ILE A 831 -2.14 6.18 9.10
CA ILE A 831 -2.54 4.77 9.31
C ILE A 831 -2.88 4.53 10.79
N GLU A 832 -4.18 4.40 11.11
CA GLU A 832 -4.69 4.41 12.48
C GLU A 832 -4.62 3.08 13.26
N PHE A 833 -4.09 2.02 12.66
CA PHE A 833 -4.05 0.69 13.30
C PHE A 833 -2.63 0.19 13.62
N ILE A 834 -1.57 0.84 13.12
CA ILE A 834 -0.18 0.45 13.40
C ILE A 834 0.12 0.81 14.85
N LYS A 835 0.35 -0.18 15.70
CA LYS A 835 0.70 0.00 17.11
C LYS A 835 1.93 -0.83 17.42
N SER A 836 2.91 -0.22 18.08
CA SER A 836 4.06 -0.94 18.64
C SER A 836 4.08 -0.81 20.17
N GLY A 837 4.54 -1.88 20.82
CA GLY A 837 4.73 -1.91 22.26
C GLY A 837 3.46 -1.94 23.12
N GLN A 838 3.68 -2.14 24.42
CA GLN A 838 2.67 -2.19 25.45
C GLN A 838 3.03 -1.28 26.63
N ASP A 839 2.03 -0.78 27.34
CA ASP A 839 2.25 -0.09 28.60
C ASP A 839 2.50 -1.05 29.77
N ALA A 840 2.79 -0.51 30.96
CA ALA A 840 3.08 -1.29 32.17
C ALA A 840 1.97 -2.26 32.60
N GLU A 841 0.73 -2.10 32.12
CA GLU A 841 -0.41 -2.99 32.40
C GLU A 841 -0.70 -3.96 31.25
N GLY A 842 0.10 -3.92 30.17
CA GLY A 842 -0.06 -4.78 28.99
C GLY A 842 -1.07 -4.25 27.97
N ASN A 843 -1.51 -2.99 28.09
CA ASN A 843 -2.38 -2.38 27.08
C ASN A 843 -1.53 -1.95 25.87
N SER A 844 -2.04 -2.14 24.65
CA SER A 844 -1.37 -1.62 23.45
C SER A 844 -1.29 -0.09 23.47
N ILE A 845 -0.14 0.43 23.04
CA ILE A 845 0.09 1.88 22.96
C ILE A 845 -0.40 2.40 21.59
N SER A 846 -1.06 3.54 21.60
CA SER A 846 -1.37 4.31 20.37
C SER A 846 -0.17 5.20 20.02
N GLY A 847 0.87 4.53 19.56
CA GLY A 847 2.19 5.04 19.20
C GLY A 847 3.02 3.92 18.59
N THR A 848 4.24 4.22 18.16
CA THR A 848 5.11 3.25 17.45
C THR A 848 6.53 3.15 18.02
N PRO A 849 6.71 3.01 19.36
CA PRO A 849 8.02 2.92 19.98
C PRO A 849 8.87 1.80 19.37
N GLY A 850 10.02 2.19 18.84
CA GLY A 850 11.04 1.34 18.23
C GLY A 850 10.80 0.99 16.76
N GLN A 851 9.88 1.65 16.07
CA GLN A 851 9.48 1.33 14.70
C GLN A 851 9.32 2.58 13.83
N CYS A 852 9.08 2.38 12.53
CA CYS A 852 8.62 3.47 11.67
C CYS A 852 7.35 4.12 12.25
N ASN A 853 7.36 5.45 12.32
CA ASN A 853 6.20 6.21 12.77
C ASN A 853 4.98 5.92 11.88
N SER A 854 3.79 5.83 12.47
CA SER A 854 2.54 5.60 11.73
C SER A 854 2.29 6.69 10.66
N VAL A 855 2.79 7.90 10.91
CA VAL A 855 2.70 9.06 10.01
C VAL A 855 3.81 9.11 8.96
N SER A 856 4.85 8.28 9.06
CA SER A 856 5.93 8.18 8.06
C SER A 856 5.58 7.24 6.91
N PHE A 857 4.61 6.36 7.08
CA PHE A 857 4.19 5.44 6.03
C PHE A 857 3.50 6.17 4.88
N ASN A 858 4.08 6.04 3.68
CA ASN A 858 3.51 6.54 2.45
C ASN A 858 2.93 5.41 1.61
N ASN A 859 1.77 5.63 1.00
CA ASN A 859 1.24 4.67 0.04
C ASN A 859 2.21 4.60 -1.15
N LEU A 860 2.63 3.40 -1.54
CA LEU A 860 3.62 3.21 -2.60
C LEU A 860 3.14 3.90 -3.89
N ASN A 861 3.92 4.87 -4.36
CA ASN A 861 3.58 5.74 -5.49
C ASN A 861 2.14 6.33 -5.41
N ASN A 862 1.68 6.66 -4.19
CA ASN A 862 0.33 7.11 -3.90
C ASN A 862 -0.77 6.16 -4.44
N GLY A 863 -0.49 4.85 -4.42
CA GLY A 863 -1.34 3.80 -4.95
C GLY A 863 -1.32 3.67 -6.48
N GLN A 864 -0.65 4.58 -7.21
CA GLN A 864 -0.64 4.52 -8.67
C GLN A 864 0.39 3.51 -9.19
N SER A 865 0.11 2.89 -10.33
CA SER A 865 1.10 2.07 -11.05
C SER A 865 2.33 2.89 -11.47
N ILE A 866 3.49 2.24 -11.49
CA ILE A 866 4.79 2.84 -11.79
C ILE A 866 5.12 2.58 -13.26
N TYR A 867 5.16 3.66 -14.07
CA TYR A 867 5.40 3.60 -15.53
C TYR A 867 6.79 4.10 -15.97
N GLN A 868 7.61 4.51 -15.01
CA GLN A 868 8.98 4.97 -15.20
C GLN A 868 9.85 4.44 -14.05
N ASP A 869 11.16 4.42 -14.24
CA ASP A 869 12.06 4.00 -13.16
C ASP A 869 11.83 4.84 -11.91
N SER A 870 11.73 4.14 -10.77
CA SER A 870 11.44 4.74 -9.47
C SER A 870 12.37 4.13 -8.43
N THR A 871 12.82 4.96 -7.50
CA THR A 871 13.65 4.54 -6.37
C THR A 871 12.91 4.83 -5.08
N LEU A 872 12.86 3.85 -4.18
CA LEU A 872 12.46 4.05 -2.79
C LEU A 872 13.72 4.36 -1.99
N GLU A 873 13.75 5.57 -1.44
CA GLU A 873 14.94 6.15 -0.82
C GLU A 873 15.21 5.51 0.55
N GLU A 874 16.50 5.38 0.86
CA GLU A 874 17.03 4.71 2.04
C GLU A 874 16.32 5.10 3.36
N GLY A 875 15.87 4.08 4.10
CA GLY A 875 15.21 4.22 5.40
C GLY A 875 13.75 4.70 5.34
N GLY A 876 13.15 4.74 4.15
CA GLY A 876 11.74 5.08 3.95
C GLY A 876 10.77 3.96 4.34
N CYS A 877 9.55 4.32 4.75
CA CYS A 877 8.50 3.38 5.13
C CYS A 877 7.32 3.51 4.15
N TYR A 878 6.92 2.41 3.51
CA TYR A 878 5.90 2.36 2.47
C TYR A 878 4.88 1.25 2.73
N TYR A 879 3.69 1.40 2.16
CA TYR A 879 2.69 0.33 2.17
C TYR A 879 1.96 0.22 0.83
N VAL A 880 1.43 -0.98 0.56
CA VAL A 880 0.65 -1.30 -0.64
C VAL A 880 -0.81 -1.50 -0.24
N SER A 881 -1.67 -0.55 -0.61
CA SER A 881 -3.11 -0.56 -0.25
C SER A 881 -4.04 -0.87 -1.43
N GLN A 882 -3.48 -1.09 -2.61
CA GLN A 882 -4.18 -1.35 -3.85
C GLN A 882 -3.18 -2.00 -4.82
N ASN A 883 -3.68 -2.59 -5.90
CA ASN A 883 -2.84 -3.24 -6.90
C ASN A 883 -1.90 -2.23 -7.61
N VAL A 884 -0.71 -2.03 -7.04
CA VAL A 884 0.36 -1.21 -7.61
C VAL A 884 1.16 -2.10 -8.55
N GLN A 885 1.18 -1.71 -9.82
CA GLN A 885 1.92 -2.44 -10.86
C GLN A 885 3.15 -1.66 -11.31
N VAL A 886 4.30 -2.30 -11.30
CA VAL A 886 5.51 -1.81 -11.99
C VAL A 886 5.44 -2.29 -13.44
N SER A 887 5.39 -1.33 -14.37
CA SER A 887 5.29 -1.60 -15.81
C SER A 887 6.48 -2.41 -16.32
N ALA A 888 6.25 -3.20 -17.39
CA ALA A 888 7.27 -4.05 -18.03
C ALA A 888 8.53 -3.31 -18.52
N THR A 889 8.46 -1.99 -18.68
CA THR A 889 9.57 -1.14 -19.14
C THR A 889 10.26 -0.37 -18.01
N SER A 890 9.94 -0.68 -16.76
CA SER A 890 10.32 0.13 -15.61
C SER A 890 10.98 -0.71 -14.53
N THR A 891 11.88 -0.07 -13.79
CA THR A 891 12.56 -0.66 -12.64
C THR A 891 12.06 0.01 -11.36
N LEU A 892 11.67 -0.79 -10.38
CA LEU A 892 11.54 -0.34 -9.00
C LEU A 892 12.83 -0.68 -8.26
N ALA A 893 13.65 0.32 -7.99
CA ALA A 893 14.82 0.20 -7.14
C ALA A 893 14.41 0.48 -5.68
N ILE A 894 14.95 -0.30 -4.75
CA ILE A 894 14.72 -0.13 -3.32
C ILE A 894 16.07 -0.10 -2.65
N GLU A 895 16.35 0.98 -1.94
CA GLU A 895 17.60 1.19 -1.21
C GLU A 895 17.58 0.52 0.18
N PRO A 896 18.75 0.33 0.82
CA PRO A 896 18.85 -0.28 2.14
C PRO A 896 17.95 0.34 3.22
N GLY A 897 17.49 -0.47 4.17
CA GLY A 897 16.66 -0.05 5.29
C GLY A 897 15.22 0.37 4.96
N VAL A 898 14.80 0.25 3.70
CA VAL A 898 13.42 0.53 3.32
C VAL A 898 12.49 -0.56 3.82
N GLN A 899 11.36 -0.16 4.41
CA GLN A 899 10.27 -1.04 4.78
C GLN A 899 9.11 -0.91 3.78
N VAL A 900 8.60 -2.03 3.28
CA VAL A 900 7.44 -2.10 2.38
C VAL A 900 6.42 -3.10 2.92
N SER A 901 5.29 -2.59 3.40
CA SER A 901 4.22 -3.41 3.98
C SER A 901 3.10 -3.73 2.98
N LEU A 902 2.88 -5.01 2.68
CA LEU A 902 1.82 -5.54 1.81
C LEU A 902 0.47 -5.59 2.55
N TYR A 903 -0.19 -4.43 2.66
CA TYR A 903 -1.35 -4.26 3.54
C TYR A 903 -2.67 -4.83 2.97
N LEU A 904 -3.14 -4.32 1.82
CA LEU A 904 -4.45 -4.74 1.24
C LEU A 904 -4.33 -5.52 -0.06
N ASP A 905 -3.17 -5.51 -0.69
CA ASP A 905 -2.99 -6.07 -2.03
C ASP A 905 -1.54 -6.56 -2.24
N ASP A 906 -1.33 -7.22 -3.36
CA ASP A 906 -0.02 -7.69 -3.82
C ASP A 906 0.80 -6.54 -4.43
N LEU A 907 2.12 -6.68 -4.36
CA LEU A 907 3.03 -5.86 -5.16
C LEU A 907 3.29 -6.57 -6.49
N GLU A 908 2.79 -6.01 -7.60
CA GLU A 908 2.93 -6.61 -8.93
C GLU A 908 4.08 -5.97 -9.71
N ILE A 909 5.07 -6.78 -10.07
CA ILE A 909 6.26 -6.41 -10.83
C ILE A 909 6.17 -7.05 -12.21
N ASN A 910 5.68 -6.29 -13.19
CA ASN A 910 5.79 -6.70 -14.60
C ASN A 910 7.15 -6.31 -15.19
N GLY A 911 7.84 -5.33 -14.61
CA GLY A 911 9.18 -4.88 -14.98
C GLY A 911 10.29 -5.58 -14.20
N ILE A 912 11.18 -4.79 -13.60
CA ILE A 912 12.28 -5.30 -12.76
C ILE A 912 12.12 -4.76 -11.33
N LEU A 913 12.31 -5.63 -10.34
CA LEU A 913 12.51 -5.25 -8.95
C LEU A 913 14.00 -5.37 -8.61
N ASN A 914 14.60 -4.29 -8.11
CA ASN A 914 16.00 -4.25 -7.69
C ASN A 914 16.04 -3.84 -6.22
N ALA A 915 15.93 -4.82 -5.31
CA ALA A 915 15.97 -4.59 -3.87
C ALA A 915 17.30 -5.12 -3.32
N ASN A 916 18.24 -4.21 -3.11
CA ASN A 916 19.57 -4.55 -2.57
C ASN A 916 19.77 -3.79 -1.26
N GLY A 917 19.55 -4.50 -0.15
CA GLY A 917 19.80 -4.02 1.20
C GLY A 917 21.26 -4.24 1.63
N GLU A 918 21.51 -4.09 2.93
CA GLU A 918 22.80 -4.37 3.56
C GLU A 918 22.62 -5.22 4.83
N GLU A 919 23.64 -5.99 5.23
CA GLU A 919 23.58 -6.91 6.38
C GLU A 919 23.06 -6.23 7.67
N ASN A 920 23.49 -5.00 7.93
CA ASN A 920 23.08 -4.24 9.12
C ASN A 920 21.86 -3.32 8.86
N ASN A 921 21.36 -3.27 7.64
CA ASN A 921 20.26 -2.40 7.22
C ASN A 921 19.44 -3.07 6.10
N PRO A 922 18.82 -4.23 6.37
CA PRO A 922 18.13 -4.99 5.35
C PRO A 922 16.89 -4.25 4.85
N ILE A 923 16.46 -4.57 3.63
CA ILE A 923 15.14 -4.17 3.14
C ILE A 923 14.11 -5.12 3.74
N VAL A 924 13.00 -4.59 4.23
CA VAL A 924 11.95 -5.39 4.89
C VAL A 924 10.66 -5.35 4.07
N PHE A 925 10.18 -6.52 3.66
CA PHE A 925 8.82 -6.72 3.18
C PHE A 925 7.97 -7.42 4.24
N ASP A 926 6.87 -6.80 4.67
CA ASP A 926 5.95 -7.38 5.66
C ASP A 926 4.46 -7.22 5.27
N SER A 927 3.53 -7.43 6.19
CA SER A 927 2.08 -7.25 5.98
C SER A 927 1.35 -6.48 7.09
N PHE A 928 2.07 -5.74 7.95
CA PHE A 928 1.58 -5.19 9.23
C PHE A 928 0.98 -6.21 10.23
N SER A 929 0.89 -7.49 9.84
CA SER A 929 0.28 -8.55 10.62
C SER A 929 1.36 -9.33 11.37
N GLY A 930 1.07 -9.70 12.62
CA GLY A 930 1.91 -10.62 13.40
C GLY A 930 1.77 -12.09 12.98
N THR A 931 1.02 -12.37 11.92
CA THR A 931 0.84 -13.70 11.33
C THR A 931 0.85 -13.63 9.81
N PRO A 932 1.28 -14.69 9.09
CA PRO A 932 1.31 -14.72 7.63
C PRO A 932 -0.01 -14.35 6.96
N THR A 933 0.05 -13.45 5.97
CA THR A 933 -1.07 -13.07 5.10
C THR A 933 -0.99 -13.76 3.75
N ALA A 934 -2.02 -13.58 2.91
CA ALA A 934 -2.03 -14.09 1.54
C ALA A 934 -1.22 -13.22 0.55
N ASN A 935 -1.04 -11.92 0.86
CA ASN A 935 -0.43 -10.94 -0.03
C ASN A 935 1.04 -11.26 -0.35
N LYS A 936 1.44 -11.14 -1.61
CA LYS A 936 2.72 -11.58 -2.17
C LYS A 936 3.41 -10.47 -2.95
N ILE A 937 4.71 -10.67 -3.18
CA ILE A 937 5.44 -10.01 -4.26
C ILE A 937 5.29 -10.88 -5.51
N LYS A 938 4.68 -10.35 -6.57
CA LYS A 938 4.44 -11.07 -7.83
C LYS A 938 5.35 -10.53 -8.92
N ILE A 939 6.28 -11.33 -9.43
CA ILE A 939 7.17 -10.95 -10.53
C ILE A 939 6.77 -11.74 -11.78
N SER A 940 6.55 -11.04 -12.90
CA SER A 940 6.03 -11.64 -14.12
C SER A 940 6.75 -11.17 -15.37
N GLY A 941 6.96 -12.11 -16.29
CA GLY A 941 7.51 -11.83 -17.62
C GLY A 941 9.03 -11.86 -17.67
N ASN A 942 9.58 -11.99 -18.88
CA ASN A 942 11.02 -12.04 -19.14
C ASN A 942 11.54 -10.64 -19.53
N ASN A 943 11.54 -9.72 -18.56
CA ASN A 943 11.95 -8.32 -18.76
C ASN A 943 13.34 -8.00 -18.18
N GLY A 944 14.02 -9.01 -17.64
CA GLY A 944 15.29 -8.90 -16.93
C GLY A 944 15.25 -9.71 -15.63
N THR A 945 16.38 -9.73 -14.94
CA THR A 945 16.52 -10.42 -13.65
C THR A 945 16.20 -9.44 -12.53
N SER A 946 15.21 -9.78 -11.70
CA SER A 946 14.97 -9.06 -10.44
C SER A 946 15.93 -9.57 -9.36
N THR A 947 16.23 -8.73 -8.36
CA THR A 947 17.17 -9.06 -7.28
C THR A 947 16.53 -8.81 -5.91
N LEU A 948 16.81 -9.72 -4.97
CA LEU A 948 16.60 -9.57 -3.54
C LEU A 948 17.91 -9.89 -2.83
N ASP A 949 18.66 -8.87 -2.44
CA ASP A 949 19.93 -9.01 -1.72
C ASP A 949 19.80 -8.38 -0.32
N ASN A 950 20.15 -9.10 0.75
CA ASN A 950 19.97 -8.64 2.13
C ASN A 950 18.52 -8.17 2.41
N VAL A 951 17.56 -9.02 2.05
CA VAL A 951 16.12 -8.75 2.19
C VAL A 951 15.50 -9.67 3.23
N VAL A 952 14.62 -9.11 4.07
CA VAL A 952 13.75 -9.86 4.97
C VAL A 952 12.33 -9.81 4.43
N VAL A 953 11.74 -10.97 4.12
CA VAL A 953 10.33 -11.12 3.76
C VAL A 953 9.62 -11.82 4.90
N SER A 954 8.67 -11.18 5.56
CA SER A 954 8.04 -11.73 6.76
C SER A 954 6.53 -11.58 6.83
N ASN A 955 5.84 -12.57 7.40
CA ASN A 955 4.38 -12.54 7.57
C ASN A 955 3.58 -12.27 6.27
N THR A 956 4.13 -12.64 5.12
CA THR A 956 3.50 -12.48 3.80
C THR A 956 3.13 -13.83 3.19
N GLY A 957 2.59 -13.82 1.98
CA GLY A 957 2.37 -14.98 1.14
C GLY A 957 3.60 -15.41 0.33
N GLY A 958 4.76 -14.76 0.55
CA GLY A 958 6.03 -15.04 -0.12
C GLY A 958 6.18 -14.34 -1.47
N VAL A 959 7.06 -14.90 -2.31
CA VAL A 959 7.35 -14.39 -3.65
C VAL A 959 6.80 -15.35 -4.71
N LYS A 960 6.14 -14.82 -5.74
CA LYS A 960 5.62 -15.61 -6.86
C LYS A 960 6.22 -15.14 -8.17
N LEU A 961 6.86 -16.07 -8.89
CA LEU A 961 7.37 -15.87 -10.25
C LEU A 961 6.44 -16.50 -11.28
N ASN A 962 6.21 -15.80 -12.39
CA ASN A 962 5.38 -16.31 -13.46
C ASN A 962 5.86 -15.88 -14.86
N ASN A 963 5.48 -16.66 -15.87
CA ASN A 963 5.64 -16.34 -17.29
C ASN A 963 7.09 -16.01 -17.71
N GLY A 964 8.06 -16.80 -17.22
CA GLY A 964 9.47 -16.65 -17.58
C GLY A 964 10.21 -15.55 -16.81
N ALA A 965 9.77 -15.25 -15.59
CA ALA A 965 10.45 -14.31 -14.70
C ALA A 965 11.72 -14.91 -14.11
N ASP A 966 12.76 -14.08 -14.00
CA ASP A 966 14.05 -14.46 -13.42
C ASP A 966 14.28 -13.68 -12.12
N LEU A 967 14.72 -14.38 -11.07
CA LEU A 967 14.99 -13.82 -9.75
C LEU A 967 16.33 -14.32 -9.19
N GLU A 968 17.15 -13.40 -8.70
CA GLU A 968 18.35 -13.71 -7.90
C GLU A 968 18.10 -13.30 -6.45
N ILE A 969 18.39 -14.21 -5.51
CA ILE A 969 18.24 -14.00 -4.08
C ILE A 969 19.55 -14.34 -3.38
N THR A 970 20.09 -13.39 -2.63
CA THR A 970 21.33 -13.54 -1.86
C THR A 970 21.15 -12.99 -0.44
N ASP A 971 21.79 -13.62 0.54
CA ASP A 971 21.92 -13.11 1.92
C ASP A 971 20.58 -12.69 2.56
N SER A 972 19.49 -13.41 2.25
CA SER A 972 18.11 -12.99 2.57
C SER A 972 17.38 -13.95 3.50
N GLU A 973 16.30 -13.49 4.13
CA GLU A 973 15.51 -14.24 5.10
C GLU A 973 14.01 -14.21 4.78
N PHE A 974 13.35 -15.36 4.86
CA PHE A 974 11.91 -15.52 4.72
C PHE A 974 11.35 -16.07 6.03
N ILE A 975 10.61 -15.27 6.79
CA ILE A 975 10.22 -15.59 8.17
C ILE A 975 8.70 -15.62 8.31
N SER A 976 8.16 -16.71 8.85
CA SER A 976 6.72 -16.81 9.18
C SER A 976 5.81 -16.49 8.00
N ASN A 977 6.16 -16.98 6.80
CA ASN A 977 5.38 -16.73 5.58
C ASN A 977 4.41 -17.89 5.29
N ASN A 978 3.37 -17.63 4.49
CA ASN A 978 2.50 -18.70 4.01
C ASN A 978 3.25 -19.64 3.04
N ALA A 979 4.16 -19.10 2.23
CA ALA A 979 5.08 -19.84 1.37
C ALA A 979 6.38 -19.04 1.23
N GLY A 980 7.47 -19.67 0.83
CA GLY A 980 8.71 -18.95 0.51
C GLY A 980 8.68 -18.38 -0.91
N ILE A 981 8.96 -19.23 -1.90
CA ILE A 981 9.01 -18.85 -3.32
C ILE A 981 8.26 -19.86 -4.19
N GLU A 982 7.40 -19.35 -5.06
CA GLU A 982 6.58 -20.14 -6.00
C GLU A 982 6.92 -19.77 -7.45
N LEU A 983 7.50 -20.68 -8.22
CA LEU A 983 7.88 -20.47 -9.62
C LEU A 983 6.92 -21.16 -10.58
N ASN A 984 6.40 -20.42 -11.55
CA ASN A 984 5.47 -20.95 -12.55
C ASN A 984 5.89 -20.63 -13.99
N ASN A 985 5.52 -21.50 -14.93
CA ASN A 985 5.56 -21.24 -16.36
C ASN A 985 6.94 -20.79 -16.89
N ASN A 986 7.94 -21.67 -16.77
CA ASN A 986 9.33 -21.48 -17.22
C ASN A 986 10.07 -20.32 -16.52
N SER A 987 9.76 -20.04 -15.26
CA SER A 987 10.47 -19.03 -14.47
C SER A 987 11.75 -19.61 -13.86
N ALA A 988 12.72 -18.77 -13.51
CA ALA A 988 13.98 -19.20 -12.90
C ALA A 988 14.28 -18.44 -11.60
N ALA A 989 14.87 -19.14 -10.63
CA ALA A 989 15.43 -18.53 -9.44
C ALA A 989 16.83 -19.07 -9.12
N ILE A 990 17.74 -18.17 -8.77
CA ILE A 990 19.03 -18.47 -8.15
C ILE A 990 18.96 -17.98 -6.71
N ILE A 991 19.18 -18.88 -5.76
CA ILE A 991 19.02 -18.64 -4.33
C ILE A 991 20.33 -19.05 -3.65
N GLU A 992 21.00 -18.11 -3.00
CA GLU A 992 22.24 -18.34 -2.29
C GLU A 992 22.18 -17.72 -0.88
N ASN A 993 22.75 -18.41 0.11
CA ASN A 993 22.84 -17.94 1.50
C ASN A 993 21.52 -17.39 2.07
N THR A 994 20.41 -18.05 1.72
CA THR A 994 19.06 -17.61 2.09
C THR A 994 18.45 -18.55 3.13
N THR A 995 17.77 -17.99 4.13
CA THR A 995 17.06 -18.74 5.16
C THR A 995 15.55 -18.68 4.95
N PHE A 996 14.87 -19.82 4.93
CA PHE A 996 13.41 -19.92 5.00
C PHE A 996 13.03 -20.50 6.36
N ALA A 997 12.49 -19.69 7.25
CA ALA A 997 12.14 -20.06 8.61
C ALA A 997 10.63 -19.96 8.84
N SER A 998 10.01 -21.09 9.17
CA SER A 998 8.58 -21.20 9.47
C SER A 998 7.69 -20.85 8.27
N THR A 999 7.54 -21.79 7.33
CA THR A 999 6.58 -21.66 6.22
C THR A 999 5.37 -22.55 6.44
N THR A 1000 4.17 -22.02 6.19
CA THR A 1000 2.95 -22.84 6.28
C THR A 1000 2.92 -23.89 5.17
N ASN A 1001 3.14 -23.48 3.93
CA ASN A 1001 3.28 -24.33 2.75
C ASN A 1001 4.76 -24.45 2.36
N GLU A 1002 5.04 -24.87 1.12
CA GLU A 1002 6.40 -25.07 0.63
C GLU A 1002 7.28 -23.82 0.81
N ALA A 1003 8.51 -24.03 1.27
CA ALA A 1003 9.52 -22.98 1.22
C ALA A 1003 9.90 -22.68 -0.23
N ILE A 1004 9.97 -23.70 -1.08
CA ILE A 1004 10.24 -23.54 -2.51
C ILE A 1004 9.34 -24.48 -3.31
N ALA A 1005 8.55 -23.93 -4.23
CA ALA A 1005 7.73 -24.70 -5.16
C ALA A 1005 8.01 -24.29 -6.61
N ALA A 1006 8.26 -25.25 -7.49
CA ALA A 1006 8.55 -24.99 -8.90
C ALA A 1006 7.64 -25.81 -9.84
N TYR A 1007 6.99 -25.13 -10.79
CA TYR A 1007 6.01 -25.71 -11.70
C TYR A 1007 6.29 -25.35 -13.16
N GLY A 1008 5.92 -26.25 -14.08
CA GLY A 1008 5.72 -25.92 -15.49
C GLY A 1008 6.98 -25.49 -16.24
N GLY A 1009 8.04 -26.29 -16.16
CA GLY A 1009 9.31 -26.04 -16.87
C GLY A 1009 10.24 -25.05 -16.19
N SER A 1010 9.99 -24.72 -14.92
CA SER A 1010 10.79 -23.77 -14.16
C SER A 1010 12.13 -24.36 -13.71
N SER A 1011 13.09 -23.50 -13.33
CA SER A 1011 14.42 -23.92 -12.87
C SER A 1011 14.85 -23.23 -11.58
N VAL A 1012 15.33 -24.01 -10.61
CA VAL A 1012 15.82 -23.50 -9.32
C VAL A 1012 17.28 -23.90 -9.12
N SER A 1013 18.12 -22.93 -8.76
CA SER A 1013 19.46 -23.17 -8.20
C SER A 1013 19.46 -22.73 -6.74
N LEU A 1014 19.70 -23.64 -5.81
CA LEU A 1014 19.67 -23.41 -4.37
C LEU A 1014 21.03 -23.76 -3.76
N ALA A 1015 21.69 -22.80 -3.13
CA ALA A 1015 23.03 -23.00 -2.58
C ALA A 1015 23.21 -22.37 -1.19
N SER A 1016 23.95 -23.04 -0.30
CA SER A 1016 24.36 -22.47 1.00
C SER A 1016 23.18 -21.99 1.87
N SER A 1017 22.00 -22.58 1.70
CA SER A 1017 20.73 -22.10 2.27
C SER A 1017 20.23 -22.98 3.40
N THR A 1018 19.33 -22.43 4.22
CA THR A 1018 18.68 -23.17 5.30
C THR A 1018 17.16 -23.07 5.17
N ILE A 1019 16.45 -24.20 5.27
CA ILE A 1019 15.00 -24.28 5.36
C ILE A 1019 14.66 -24.91 6.71
N THR A 1020 13.87 -24.22 7.53
CA THR A 1020 13.45 -24.71 8.84
C THR A 1020 11.95 -24.56 9.08
N ASN A 1021 11.36 -25.51 9.80
CA ASN A 1021 9.98 -25.47 10.30
C ASN A 1021 8.91 -25.34 9.20
N THR A 1022 8.94 -26.19 8.18
CA THR A 1022 7.85 -26.29 7.21
C THR A 1022 6.67 -27.04 7.84
N ILE A 1023 5.46 -26.47 7.78
CA ILE A 1023 4.34 -26.90 8.64
C ILE A 1023 3.41 -27.93 7.96
N ASP A 1024 2.89 -27.65 6.76
CA ASP A 1024 1.82 -28.44 6.10
C ASP A 1024 2.07 -28.59 4.59
N ALA A 1025 3.31 -28.89 4.22
CA ALA A 1025 3.74 -29.18 2.86
C ALA A 1025 5.15 -29.79 2.85
N ASP A 1026 5.58 -30.27 1.68
CA ASP A 1026 7.00 -30.59 1.49
C ASP A 1026 7.84 -29.31 1.65
N ALA A 1027 9.07 -29.41 2.16
CA ALA A 1027 9.93 -28.22 2.26
C ALA A 1027 10.28 -27.68 0.86
N VAL A 1028 10.54 -28.59 -0.09
CA VAL A 1028 10.83 -28.25 -1.49
C VAL A 1028 10.04 -29.16 -2.43
N SER A 1029 9.18 -28.56 -3.27
CA SER A 1029 8.37 -29.29 -4.27
C SER A 1029 8.74 -28.90 -5.70
N VAL A 1030 9.00 -29.88 -6.57
CA VAL A 1030 9.41 -29.63 -7.97
C VAL A 1030 8.57 -30.45 -8.94
N TYR A 1031 7.75 -29.78 -9.74
CA TYR A 1031 6.82 -30.38 -10.70
C TYR A 1031 7.17 -30.04 -12.15
N SER A 1032 7.50 -31.07 -12.93
CA SER A 1032 7.87 -30.95 -14.35
C SER A 1032 8.92 -29.85 -14.59
N SER A 1033 9.89 -29.78 -13.68
CA SER A 1033 10.83 -28.66 -13.53
C SER A 1033 12.22 -29.19 -13.15
N THR A 1034 13.19 -28.28 -12.96
CA THR A 1034 14.57 -28.64 -12.62
C THR A 1034 15.03 -27.98 -11.32
N LEU A 1035 15.82 -28.70 -10.53
CA LEU A 1035 16.45 -28.20 -9.30
C LEU A 1035 17.92 -28.64 -9.23
N SER A 1036 18.79 -27.70 -8.89
CA SER A 1036 20.16 -27.98 -8.44
C SER A 1036 20.30 -27.43 -7.02
N MET A 1037 20.54 -28.29 -6.03
CA MET A 1037 20.68 -27.94 -4.62
C MET A 1037 22.08 -28.30 -4.12
N SER A 1038 22.73 -27.39 -3.39
CA SER A 1038 24.04 -27.68 -2.80
C SER A 1038 24.34 -26.97 -1.49
N SER A 1039 25.02 -27.63 -0.55
CA SER A 1039 25.36 -27.03 0.77
C SER A 1039 24.13 -26.48 1.50
N THR A 1040 22.98 -27.13 1.33
CA THR A 1040 21.69 -26.68 1.87
C THR A 1040 21.27 -27.57 3.03
N THR A 1041 20.70 -26.99 4.07
CA THR A 1041 20.08 -27.73 5.19
C THR A 1041 18.56 -27.56 5.13
N ILE A 1042 17.83 -28.67 5.10
CA ILE A 1042 16.39 -28.75 5.35
C ILE A 1042 16.24 -29.42 6.72
N ASP A 1043 15.64 -28.71 7.67
CA ASP A 1043 15.48 -29.18 9.04
C ASP A 1043 14.04 -28.94 9.52
N THR A 1044 13.42 -29.94 10.14
CA THR A 1044 12.11 -29.81 10.79
C THR A 1044 11.00 -29.56 9.77
N VAL A 1045 10.50 -30.65 9.17
CA VAL A 1045 9.30 -30.68 8.32
C VAL A 1045 8.21 -31.42 9.07
N LEU A 1046 7.11 -30.75 9.40
CA LEU A 1046 6.09 -31.28 10.31
C LEU A 1046 5.10 -32.22 9.62
N ASP A 1047 4.66 -31.88 8.40
CA ASP A 1047 3.74 -32.65 7.57
C ASP A 1047 4.12 -32.44 6.10
N GLY A 1048 4.62 -33.47 5.42
CA GLY A 1048 5.20 -33.42 4.08
C GLY A 1048 6.61 -33.99 3.99
N ASP A 1049 7.09 -34.18 2.76
CA ASP A 1049 8.43 -34.69 2.50
C ASP A 1049 9.50 -33.61 2.73
N GLY A 1050 10.73 -34.02 3.04
CA GLY A 1050 11.87 -33.10 2.96
C GLY A 1050 12.03 -32.53 1.55
N MET A 1051 11.76 -33.34 0.52
CA MET A 1051 11.70 -32.91 -0.87
C MET A 1051 10.77 -33.80 -1.70
N GLY A 1052 9.81 -33.19 -2.40
CA GLY A 1052 8.92 -33.85 -3.36
C GLY A 1052 9.31 -33.55 -4.81
N ALA A 1053 9.56 -34.60 -5.62
CA ALA A 1053 9.96 -34.45 -7.03
C ALA A 1053 9.02 -35.18 -7.99
N TYR A 1054 8.35 -34.44 -8.88
CA TYR A 1054 7.29 -34.96 -9.75
C TYR A 1054 7.56 -34.71 -11.25
N ASN A 1055 7.93 -35.76 -11.99
CA ASN A 1055 8.34 -35.68 -13.40
C ASN A 1055 9.46 -34.66 -13.65
N SER A 1056 10.41 -34.59 -12.72
CA SER A 1056 11.42 -33.52 -12.64
C SER A 1056 12.84 -34.05 -12.76
N THR A 1057 13.81 -33.16 -12.93
CA THR A 1057 15.25 -33.48 -12.86
C THR A 1057 15.89 -32.76 -11.70
N ILE A 1058 16.46 -33.51 -10.76
CA ILE A 1058 16.97 -33.00 -9.48
C ILE A 1058 18.44 -33.39 -9.31
N VAL A 1059 19.26 -32.45 -8.86
CA VAL A 1059 20.65 -32.68 -8.45
C VAL A 1059 20.84 -32.13 -7.03
N ILE A 1060 21.38 -32.95 -6.13
CA ILE A 1060 21.64 -32.60 -4.73
C ILE A 1060 23.09 -32.91 -4.40
N ALA A 1061 23.81 -31.97 -3.78
CA ALA A 1061 25.19 -32.17 -3.39
C ALA A 1061 25.53 -31.53 -2.04
N SER A 1062 26.20 -32.26 -1.15
CA SER A 1062 26.70 -31.69 0.13
C SER A 1062 25.60 -31.08 1.00
N SER A 1063 24.39 -31.63 0.96
CA SER A 1063 23.22 -31.10 1.67
C SER A 1063 22.77 -32.02 2.80
N THR A 1064 21.97 -31.49 3.71
CA THR A 1064 21.36 -32.23 4.82
C THR A 1064 19.85 -32.08 4.79
N ILE A 1065 19.12 -33.18 4.88
CA ILE A 1065 17.67 -33.22 5.08
C ILE A 1065 17.42 -33.95 6.38
N THR A 1066 16.83 -33.31 7.38
CA THR A 1066 16.71 -33.88 8.71
C THR A 1066 15.42 -33.49 9.44
N ASN A 1067 15.03 -34.28 10.44
CA ASN A 1067 13.85 -34.05 11.27
C ASN A 1067 12.56 -33.93 10.43
N VAL A 1068 12.31 -34.89 9.53
CA VAL A 1068 11.02 -34.99 8.82
C VAL A 1068 10.08 -35.83 9.66
N LEU A 1069 8.98 -35.23 10.12
CA LEU A 1069 8.09 -35.86 11.11
C LEU A 1069 7.05 -36.77 10.47
N LYS A 1070 6.54 -36.41 9.29
CA LYS A 1070 5.55 -37.17 8.53
C LYS A 1070 5.77 -36.98 7.03
N GLY A 1071 6.33 -37.99 6.39
CA GLY A 1071 6.76 -37.92 4.99
C GLY A 1071 8.13 -38.52 4.81
N ASP A 1072 8.51 -38.68 3.56
CA ASP A 1072 9.82 -39.19 3.17
C ASP A 1072 10.87 -38.09 3.31
N GLY A 1073 12.14 -38.46 3.53
CA GLY A 1073 13.25 -37.52 3.36
C GLY A 1073 13.26 -36.95 1.94
N ILE A 1074 13.12 -37.82 0.95
CA ILE A 1074 12.94 -37.46 -0.46
C ILE A 1074 11.90 -38.39 -1.11
N GLY A 1075 10.78 -37.84 -1.57
CA GLY A 1075 9.76 -38.53 -2.37
C GLY A 1075 9.91 -38.23 -3.86
N SER A 1076 10.05 -39.27 -4.70
CA SER A 1076 10.26 -39.14 -6.15
C SER A 1076 9.19 -39.86 -6.96
N TYR A 1077 8.58 -39.16 -7.92
CA TYR A 1077 7.49 -39.66 -8.75
C TYR A 1077 7.73 -39.38 -10.25
N GLY A 1078 8.24 -40.38 -10.97
CA GLY A 1078 8.57 -40.26 -12.39
C GLY A 1078 9.74 -39.31 -12.68
N SER A 1079 10.64 -39.11 -11.71
CA SER A 1079 11.70 -38.11 -11.75
C SER A 1079 13.10 -38.74 -11.92
N VAL A 1080 14.08 -37.92 -12.32
CA VAL A 1080 15.50 -38.28 -12.37
C VAL A 1080 16.23 -37.53 -11.26
N ILE A 1081 16.85 -38.25 -10.33
CA ILE A 1081 17.50 -37.67 -9.16
C ILE A 1081 18.97 -38.10 -9.09
N THR A 1082 19.87 -37.15 -8.85
CA THR A 1082 21.27 -37.43 -8.51
C THR A 1082 21.59 -36.83 -7.14
N ILE A 1083 22.11 -37.64 -6.23
CA ILE A 1083 22.45 -37.22 -4.86
C ILE A 1083 23.91 -37.57 -4.58
N ALA A 1084 24.69 -36.59 -4.16
CA ALA A 1084 26.10 -36.76 -3.84
C ALA A 1084 26.44 -36.18 -2.46
N THR A 1085 27.26 -36.87 -1.67
CA THR A 1085 27.87 -36.33 -0.43
C THR A 1085 26.86 -35.73 0.56
N SER A 1086 25.64 -36.26 0.63
CA SER A 1086 24.53 -35.66 1.38
C SER A 1086 24.04 -36.57 2.50
N THR A 1087 23.42 -35.99 3.53
CA THR A 1087 22.88 -36.70 4.69
C THR A 1087 21.37 -36.56 4.73
N ILE A 1088 20.66 -37.67 4.93
CA ILE A 1088 19.22 -37.72 5.17
C ILE A 1088 19.03 -38.42 6.51
N SER A 1089 18.42 -37.76 7.49
CA SER A 1089 18.35 -38.31 8.84
C SER A 1089 17.09 -37.97 9.62
N ASP A 1090 16.82 -38.72 10.68
CA ASP A 1090 15.76 -38.42 11.65
C ASP A 1090 14.38 -38.30 10.99
N ILE A 1091 14.01 -39.32 10.21
CA ILE A 1091 12.71 -39.44 9.52
C ILE A 1091 11.77 -40.25 10.41
N SER A 1092 10.74 -39.61 10.95
CA SER A 1092 9.93 -40.17 12.04
C SER A 1092 8.74 -41.03 11.58
N ASP A 1093 8.18 -40.75 10.40
CA ASP A 1093 7.06 -41.46 9.80
C ASP A 1093 7.17 -41.36 8.27
N GLY A 1094 8.05 -42.18 7.69
CA GLY A 1094 8.34 -42.24 6.25
C GLY A 1094 9.70 -42.87 5.92
N ASP A 1095 10.01 -42.94 4.63
CA ASP A 1095 11.25 -43.51 4.10
C ASP A 1095 12.36 -42.46 4.02
N GLY A 1096 13.63 -42.90 4.01
CA GLY A 1096 14.74 -41.99 3.75
C GLY A 1096 14.67 -41.44 2.32
N ILE A 1097 14.55 -42.33 1.34
CA ILE A 1097 14.33 -42.02 -0.08
C ILE A 1097 13.26 -42.96 -0.65
N GLY A 1098 12.13 -42.40 -1.10
CA GLY A 1098 11.06 -43.12 -1.78
C GLY A 1098 11.08 -42.91 -3.31
N LEU A 1099 11.31 -43.97 -4.09
CA LEU A 1099 11.30 -43.92 -5.56
C LEU A 1099 10.07 -44.60 -6.16
N TYR A 1100 9.20 -43.81 -6.77
CA TYR A 1100 7.92 -44.23 -7.31
C TYR A 1100 7.75 -43.87 -8.79
N SER A 1101 6.79 -44.53 -9.45
CA SER A 1101 6.31 -44.17 -10.80
C SER A 1101 7.38 -44.09 -11.91
N ASN A 1102 8.30 -45.06 -11.95
CA ASN A 1102 9.43 -45.11 -12.89
C ASN A 1102 10.46 -43.97 -12.68
N SER A 1103 10.71 -43.61 -11.42
CA SER A 1103 11.82 -42.71 -11.08
C SER A 1103 13.17 -43.39 -11.30
N SER A 1104 14.23 -42.60 -11.49
CA SER A 1104 15.61 -43.09 -11.50
C SER A 1104 16.47 -42.28 -10.55
N ALA A 1105 17.27 -42.95 -9.71
CA ALA A 1105 18.17 -42.29 -8.79
C ALA A 1105 19.62 -42.78 -8.95
N THR A 1106 20.57 -41.85 -8.82
CA THR A 1106 22.01 -42.17 -8.70
C THR A 1106 22.53 -41.59 -7.39
N LEU A 1107 23.07 -42.46 -6.52
CA LEU A 1107 23.60 -42.08 -5.22
C LEU A 1107 25.13 -42.18 -5.19
N SER A 1108 25.80 -41.21 -4.58
CA SER A 1108 27.25 -41.24 -4.34
C SER A 1108 27.57 -40.68 -2.96
N ASP A 1109 28.11 -41.50 -2.07
CA ASP A 1109 28.50 -41.11 -0.71
C ASP A 1109 27.34 -40.45 0.07
N VAL A 1110 26.14 -41.03 -0.04
CA VAL A 1110 24.94 -40.59 0.69
C VAL A 1110 24.85 -41.31 2.03
N ILE A 1111 24.51 -40.60 3.10
CA ILE A 1111 24.29 -41.15 4.45
C ILE A 1111 22.79 -41.07 4.77
N ILE A 1112 22.19 -42.20 5.19
CA ILE A 1112 20.79 -42.30 5.59
C ILE A 1112 20.71 -42.95 6.98
N GLU A 1113 20.23 -42.23 7.99
CA GLU A 1113 20.27 -42.70 9.39
C GLU A 1113 19.03 -42.29 10.19
N ASN A 1114 18.64 -43.09 11.18
CA ASN A 1114 17.46 -42.86 12.02
C ASN A 1114 16.15 -42.70 11.22
N VAL A 1115 15.86 -43.64 10.34
CA VAL A 1115 14.60 -43.68 9.55
C VAL A 1115 13.61 -44.67 10.17
N SER A 1116 12.33 -44.29 10.29
CA SER A 1116 11.30 -45.14 10.90
C SER A 1116 10.92 -46.36 10.05
N ASP A 1117 10.87 -46.16 8.73
CA ASP A 1117 10.43 -47.15 7.76
C ASP A 1117 11.65 -47.74 7.04
N ASP A 1118 11.76 -47.62 5.71
CA ASP A 1118 12.90 -48.12 4.95
C ASP A 1118 13.88 -46.98 4.61
N GLY A 1119 15.18 -47.24 4.70
CA GLY A 1119 16.19 -46.24 4.30
C GLY A 1119 16.05 -45.83 2.82
N VAL A 1120 15.74 -46.79 1.94
CA VAL A 1120 15.45 -46.56 0.53
C VAL A 1120 14.36 -47.53 0.03
N VAL A 1121 13.33 -47.00 -0.60
CA VAL A 1121 12.26 -47.77 -1.26
C VAL A 1121 12.30 -47.58 -2.77
N VAL A 1122 12.20 -48.69 -3.52
CA VAL A 1122 12.16 -48.68 -4.99
C VAL A 1122 10.92 -49.41 -5.47
N ALA A 1123 9.96 -48.67 -6.02
CA ALA A 1123 8.66 -49.18 -6.44
C ALA A 1123 8.22 -48.63 -7.81
N GLY A 1124 7.20 -49.26 -8.40
CA GLY A 1124 6.54 -48.73 -9.59
C GLY A 1124 7.41 -48.68 -10.86
N GLY A 1125 8.37 -49.60 -11.01
CA GLY A 1125 9.27 -49.66 -12.17
C GLY A 1125 10.47 -48.72 -12.07
N SER A 1126 10.70 -48.12 -10.90
CA SER A 1126 11.85 -47.24 -10.64
C SER A 1126 13.18 -48.01 -10.59
N GLU A 1127 14.27 -47.29 -10.82
CA GLU A 1127 15.65 -47.80 -10.83
C GLU A 1127 16.55 -46.98 -9.90
N ILE A 1128 17.55 -47.62 -9.30
CA ILE A 1128 18.56 -46.97 -8.45
C ILE A 1128 19.93 -47.55 -8.77
N SER A 1129 20.98 -46.74 -8.65
CA SER A 1129 22.38 -47.17 -8.80
C SER A 1129 23.31 -46.36 -7.89
N GLY A 1130 24.51 -46.89 -7.63
CA GLY A 1130 25.56 -46.20 -6.89
C GLY A 1130 25.73 -46.74 -5.47
N ASN A 1131 26.09 -45.89 -4.50
CA ASN A 1131 26.33 -46.30 -3.13
C ASN A 1131 25.70 -45.35 -2.08
N ALA A 1132 25.34 -45.91 -0.93
CA ALA A 1132 24.88 -45.18 0.25
C ALA A 1132 25.27 -45.93 1.54
N THR A 1133 25.43 -45.21 2.64
CA THR A 1133 25.54 -45.79 3.99
C THR A 1133 24.19 -45.65 4.67
N ILE A 1134 23.55 -46.79 5.00
CA ILE A 1134 22.21 -46.84 5.60
C ILE A 1134 22.34 -47.46 6.98
N GLU A 1135 21.96 -46.71 8.02
CA GLU A 1135 22.07 -47.15 9.43
C GLU A 1135 23.48 -47.69 9.79
N GLY A 1136 24.51 -47.04 9.25
CA GLY A 1136 25.92 -47.41 9.43
C GLY A 1136 26.43 -48.58 8.57
N GLU A 1137 25.61 -49.16 7.69
CA GLU A 1137 26.00 -50.22 6.75
C GLU A 1137 26.12 -49.69 5.30
N GLU A 1138 27.26 -49.95 4.65
CA GLU A 1138 27.49 -49.57 3.25
C GLU A 1138 26.69 -50.50 2.31
N THR A 1139 25.88 -49.89 1.44
CA THR A 1139 25.02 -50.55 0.45
C THR A 1139 25.41 -50.11 -0.96
N GLU A 1140 25.66 -51.07 -1.85
CA GLU A 1140 25.93 -50.86 -3.28
C GLU A 1140 24.72 -51.34 -4.08
N TYR A 1141 24.19 -50.48 -4.97
CA TYR A 1141 22.96 -50.69 -5.75
C TYR A 1141 23.21 -51.06 -7.20
#